data_AF-A0A433TC71-F1
#
_entry.id   AF-A0A433TC71-F1
#
_cell.length_a   1.000
_cell.length_b   1.000
_cell.length_c   1.000
_cell.angle_alpha   90.00
_cell.angle_beta   90.00
_cell.angle_gamma   90.00
#
_symmetry.space_group_name_H-M   'P 1'
#
loop_
_entity.id
_entity.type
_entity.pdbx_description
1 polymer ?
#
loop_
_entity_poly.entity_id
_entity_poly.type
_entity_poly.pdbx_seq_one_letter_code
_entity_poly.pdbx_strand_id
1 'polypeptide(L)'
;MGPIIFILAAAFLVPGLDSHLVKRQTDNCPDECKGVPLEISFIVDNSASIWRSNFTTGLWFVQSFADEFNIGADEVRVSFLTYGDRVYTDQSFDFDTYSDKKRLNLAIDSIEYKAGLATETGMAIDWYLENQLPKARPNVRAVLIVLTDGNSQQPEVTKAAARRAADKNLDVFAIGVGNSVSEQELHNIATDGRHVFRVGTYDMLSDILRRLAYEACNACQFDPVDLAFVIDSSQSIGEYNFSLGLKFIKEFLEPFVINPSSVRVAAIMFADKIYAEKEIPFEKYHNKKDTQDAFLALPWMHGTRTETGQGIDYMVKNFLPRTRPHAAHLGIVITDGRSQSKWLLSLTIDAAVTCNIDSVLDREELEEIAGDPARVLHADSYRTLNTIKEALTDQTCVGNCAGRKRFQIILTMLVVWSCGFYLGSKDRMTFRLASYVNQNEITDYSGSNLPSDICKFPEIDPFDPSIETHLKRKPPLNCSSNTPNLVYLENDEIKVDSSKLKQALKPNNGRRRLGFCQYQALERKANTDAKAIVTFTSVKFKRSINLNNSHEHIKVECFDTNNTAISRSYFTVMRLDPENEQIYDDSYKVHIDKNSPLETLSILMIGIDGFSKQHFTRSMPKTRDFLLKELGALEMHKHNKLGYSTSPNVVPLLTGRTNEEFAADSKWQFQTHGSMDQINAAFAWSDARRLGYRTALVFDQVTVTAFHYERQGFNKKPVDHYLRPIVLESEKDTLIRTPNKNCYGDEAEVSKLYDYILQLFHHYNSTNTNRTPFFAYSFLARLTHNDYNMAFSGDHLYLKLLKDLRATNALNNTVIIWFSDHGERFGALRNTYTGEMETNTPYLFFVFPPWFEKKYPDLIRMLRINQNRLTSHFDTYATLQDLLNFKGVVGPKGKLTERSISLFREIPVYRTCPHAQIPWEYCACFSSPPSQANIPVGLADYMGGILKEGVMSKLKKKEQCSKLSVRTVQKVVEEKATEKGAQPGFRYFIVSITTIPGEAQFEAKMSFDLGSNRVKVVGEIDRKNSYQGQADCVDTEELKKYCYCESLSMVTSKPQ
;
A
#
# COMPACT_ATOMS: atom_id res chain seq x y z
N MET A 1 58.70 0.91 -26.10
CA MET A 1 59.52 0.67 -24.90
C MET A 1 58.66 1.02 -23.68
N GLY A 2 58.53 0.14 -22.68
CA GLY A 2 58.29 0.58 -21.30
C GLY A 2 59.64 0.89 -20.62
N PRO A 3 59.77 0.86 -19.28
CA PRO A 3 58.74 0.52 -18.26
C PRO A 3 58.82 1.31 -16.90
N ILE A 4 57.91 1.02 -15.94
CA ILE A 4 58.09 1.04 -14.44
C ILE A 4 58.35 2.45 -13.77
N ILE A 5 57.66 2.92 -12.71
CA ILE A 5 57.84 2.62 -11.24
C ILE A 5 56.64 3.13 -10.37
N PHE A 6 56.13 2.22 -9.51
CA PHE A 6 55.56 2.30 -8.13
C PHE A 6 54.59 3.37 -7.55
N ILE A 7 53.88 2.84 -6.54
CA ILE A 7 52.85 3.37 -5.63
C ILE A 7 53.48 3.72 -4.25
N LEU A 8 52.88 4.67 -3.50
CA LEU A 8 52.76 4.82 -2.02
C LEU A 8 52.65 6.34 -1.66
N ALA A 9 51.94 6.81 -0.63
CA ALA A 9 51.16 6.17 0.44
C ALA A 9 49.96 7.07 0.86
N ALA A 10 49.07 6.54 1.71
CA ALA A 10 47.96 7.26 2.35
C ALA A 10 48.06 7.22 3.88
N ALA A 11 47.17 7.97 4.57
CA ALA A 11 46.98 8.07 6.02
C ALA A 11 48.05 8.89 6.79
N PHE A 12 47.78 9.58 7.91
CA PHE A 12 46.62 9.59 8.84
C PHE A 12 46.32 11.02 9.36
N LEU A 13 45.07 11.28 9.79
CA LEU A 13 44.74 11.85 11.12
C LEU A 13 43.21 11.81 11.39
N VAL A 14 42.84 11.40 12.62
CA VAL A 14 41.51 10.92 13.10
C VAL A 14 41.44 11.30 14.61
N PRO A 15 40.35 11.85 15.20
CA PRO A 15 38.98 11.29 15.31
C PRO A 15 37.83 12.29 15.00
N GLY A 16 36.54 11.94 15.10
CA GLY A 16 35.92 10.64 15.41
C GLY A 16 34.39 10.63 15.24
N LEU A 17 33.80 9.44 15.08
CA LEU A 17 32.36 9.20 15.25
C LEU A 17 32.10 8.90 16.73
N ASP A 18 30.88 9.22 17.19
CA ASP A 18 30.26 8.49 18.29
C ASP A 18 28.96 7.83 17.80
N SER A 19 28.72 6.62 18.27
CA SER A 19 27.73 5.69 17.73
C SER A 19 26.33 5.97 18.25
N HIS A 20 25.32 5.96 17.37
CA HIS A 20 23.94 5.62 17.75
C HIS A 20 23.13 5.15 16.55
N LEU A 21 23.32 3.87 16.22
CA LEU A 21 22.53 3.10 15.29
C LEU A 21 21.11 2.87 15.81
N VAL A 22 20.14 3.05 14.91
CA VAL A 22 19.10 2.06 14.55
C VAL A 22 18.39 1.33 15.71
N LYS A 23 17.07 1.56 15.82
CA LYS A 23 16.14 0.47 16.06
C LYS A 23 15.48 0.07 14.74
N ARG A 24 15.78 -1.15 14.28
CA ARG A 24 15.13 -1.76 13.13
C ARG A 24 13.93 -2.60 13.58
N GLN A 25 12.97 -2.67 12.67
CA GLN A 25 11.84 -3.60 12.65
C GLN A 25 12.24 -5.01 13.11
N THR A 26 11.98 -5.29 14.39
CA THR A 26 12.22 -6.59 15.05
C THR A 26 11.20 -6.83 16.19
N ASP A 27 10.08 -6.10 16.19
CA ASP A 27 9.15 -6.00 17.34
C ASP A 27 8.00 -7.02 17.35
N ASN A 28 8.06 -8.09 16.55
CA ASN A 28 7.01 -9.14 16.48
C ASN A 28 7.54 -10.56 16.77
N CYS A 29 8.64 -10.69 17.51
CA CYS A 29 9.03 -11.96 18.14
C CYS A 29 8.78 -11.87 19.65
N PRO A 30 8.18 -12.89 20.29
CA PRO A 30 7.84 -12.84 21.71
C PRO A 30 9.08 -12.77 22.61
N ASP A 31 8.96 -12.12 23.77
CA ASP A 31 9.99 -11.85 24.78
C ASP A 31 10.52 -13.12 25.53
N GLU A 32 10.29 -14.32 24.99
CA GLU A 32 10.40 -15.63 25.67
C GLU A 32 11.83 -16.07 26.03
N CYS A 33 12.86 -15.34 25.60
CA CYS A 33 14.26 -15.71 25.80
C CYS A 33 14.85 -15.34 27.18
N LYS A 34 14.06 -14.67 28.04
CA LYS A 34 14.50 -14.25 29.38
C LYS A 34 14.17 -15.33 30.41
N GLY A 35 15.17 -16.17 30.71
CA GLY A 35 15.11 -17.18 31.77
C GLY A 35 15.43 -18.61 31.33
N VAL A 36 15.76 -18.84 30.05
CA VAL A 36 16.24 -20.14 29.56
C VAL A 36 17.75 -20.26 29.82
N PRO A 37 18.23 -21.30 30.53
CA PRO A 37 19.66 -21.57 30.65
C PRO A 37 20.28 -21.85 29.28
N LEU A 38 21.35 -21.13 28.93
CA LEU A 38 22.02 -21.22 27.63
C LEU A 38 23.52 -20.95 27.78
N GLU A 39 24.34 -21.67 27.01
CA GLU A 39 25.78 -21.43 26.89
C GLU A 39 26.05 -20.81 25.52
N ILE A 40 26.56 -19.58 25.47
CA ILE A 40 26.82 -18.86 24.21
C ILE A 40 28.31 -18.59 24.07
N SER A 41 28.87 -18.86 22.90
CA SER A 41 30.29 -18.68 22.64
C SER A 41 30.53 -17.80 21.43
N PHE A 42 31.39 -16.80 21.56
CA PHE A 42 31.79 -15.94 20.45
C PHE A 42 33.22 -16.22 20.00
N ILE A 43 33.39 -16.49 18.71
CA ILE A 43 34.67 -16.53 18.01
C ILE A 43 34.70 -15.32 17.07
N VAL A 44 35.48 -14.30 17.42
CA VAL A 44 35.55 -13.05 16.65
C VAL A 44 36.88 -12.92 15.91
N ASP A 45 36.78 -12.71 14.61
CA ASP A 45 37.91 -12.43 13.73
C ASP A 45 38.57 -11.10 14.09
N ASN A 46 39.89 -11.12 14.28
CA ASN A 46 40.76 -10.01 14.68
C ASN A 46 41.94 -9.89 13.68
N SER A 47 41.68 -10.27 12.42
CA SER A 47 42.64 -10.20 11.32
C SER A 47 42.81 -8.79 10.75
N ALA A 48 43.84 -8.63 9.90
CA ALA A 48 44.26 -7.36 9.31
C ALA A 48 43.32 -6.83 8.20
N SER A 49 42.38 -7.64 7.68
CA SER A 49 41.32 -7.17 6.77
C SER A 49 40.31 -6.27 7.48
N ILE A 50 40.03 -6.57 8.76
CA ILE A 50 39.09 -5.85 9.59
C ILE A 50 39.75 -4.59 10.14
N TRP A 51 39.37 -3.41 9.66
CA TRP A 51 39.83 -2.14 10.23
C TRP A 51 39.55 -2.07 11.75
N ARG A 52 40.48 -1.53 12.54
CA ARG A 52 40.33 -1.43 14.02
C ARG A 52 38.97 -0.89 14.48
N SER A 53 38.42 0.11 13.79
CA SER A 53 37.07 0.65 14.08
C SER A 53 35.96 -0.38 13.85
N ASN A 54 36.06 -1.18 12.79
CA ASN A 54 35.11 -2.25 12.49
C ASN A 54 35.20 -3.37 13.53
N PHE A 55 36.42 -3.71 13.97
CA PHE A 55 36.63 -4.68 15.06
C PHE A 55 35.94 -4.21 16.35
N THR A 56 36.11 -2.94 16.73
CA THR A 56 35.37 -2.33 17.85
C THR A 56 33.85 -2.41 17.66
N THR A 57 33.32 -2.11 16.47
CA THR A 57 31.88 -2.29 16.17
C THR A 57 31.44 -3.76 16.30
N GLY A 58 32.31 -4.70 15.96
CA GLY A 58 32.09 -6.14 16.19
C GLY A 58 31.96 -6.50 17.67
N LEU A 59 32.83 -5.95 18.54
CA LEU A 59 32.74 -6.14 19.99
C LEU A 59 31.48 -5.50 20.59
N TRP A 60 31.10 -4.30 20.14
CA TRP A 60 29.84 -3.66 20.53
C TRP A 60 28.60 -4.47 20.12
N PHE A 61 28.65 -5.16 18.98
CA PHE A 61 27.60 -6.10 18.59
C PHE A 61 27.51 -7.30 19.54
N VAL A 62 28.65 -7.87 19.98
CA VAL A 62 28.68 -8.96 20.97
C VAL A 62 28.09 -8.53 22.32
N GLN A 63 28.42 -7.32 22.80
CA GLN A 63 27.80 -6.74 24.00
C GLN A 63 26.30 -6.53 23.82
N SER A 64 25.89 -5.92 22.71
CA SER A 64 24.47 -5.69 22.39
C SER A 64 23.68 -6.99 22.32
N PHE A 65 24.32 -8.07 21.86
CA PHE A 65 23.72 -9.40 21.82
C PHE A 65 23.60 -10.01 23.22
N ALA A 66 24.65 -9.95 24.04
CA ALA A 66 24.60 -10.39 25.43
C ALA A 66 23.58 -9.58 26.26
N ASP A 67 23.31 -8.34 25.87
CA ASP A 67 22.33 -7.46 26.50
C ASP A 67 20.87 -7.95 26.32
N GLU A 68 20.56 -8.71 25.27
CA GLU A 68 19.22 -9.32 25.05
C GLU A 68 18.92 -10.48 26.04
N PHE A 69 19.93 -11.02 26.72
CA PHE A 69 19.82 -12.17 27.65
C PHE A 69 20.02 -11.78 29.12
N ASN A 70 19.57 -12.62 30.06
CA ASN A 70 19.98 -12.51 31.46
C ASN A 70 21.30 -13.26 31.67
N ILE A 71 22.38 -12.54 32.00
CA ILE A 71 23.71 -13.13 32.24
C ILE A 71 23.85 -13.46 33.72
N GLY A 72 24.04 -14.75 34.03
CA GLY A 72 24.09 -15.26 35.39
C GLY A 72 24.57 -16.70 35.46
N ALA A 73 25.05 -17.13 36.65
CA ALA A 73 25.61 -18.47 36.83
C ALA A 73 24.62 -19.61 36.50
N ASP A 74 23.32 -19.40 36.75
CA ASP A 74 22.26 -20.36 36.45
C ASP A 74 21.41 -19.97 35.22
N GLU A 75 21.61 -18.79 34.65
CA GLU A 75 20.89 -18.27 33.48
C GLU A 75 21.73 -18.45 32.20
N VAL A 76 22.00 -17.39 31.43
CA VAL A 76 22.89 -17.44 30.26
C VAL A 76 24.33 -17.19 30.67
N ARG A 77 25.25 -18.00 30.14
CA ARG A 77 26.69 -17.85 30.29
C ARG A 77 27.35 -17.57 28.94
N VAL A 78 28.42 -16.78 28.95
CA VAL A 78 29.11 -16.36 27.72
C VAL A 78 30.59 -16.70 27.79
N SER A 79 31.10 -17.45 26.80
CA SER A 79 32.54 -17.57 26.53
C SER A 79 32.92 -16.73 25.32
N PHE A 80 34.19 -16.35 25.24
CA PHE A 80 34.69 -15.49 24.18
C PHE A 80 36.14 -15.82 23.81
N LEU A 81 36.48 -15.72 22.53
CA LEU A 81 37.86 -15.63 22.05
C LEU A 81 37.95 -14.80 20.77
N THR A 82 39.16 -14.32 20.46
CA THR A 82 39.49 -13.80 19.13
C THR A 82 40.61 -14.58 18.45
N TYR A 83 40.65 -14.50 17.12
CA TYR A 83 41.62 -15.21 16.31
C TYR A 83 42.08 -14.38 15.10
N GLY A 84 43.20 -14.80 14.51
CA GLY A 84 43.73 -14.27 13.26
C GLY A 84 44.67 -15.30 12.66
N ASP A 85 45.98 -15.01 12.71
CA ASP A 85 47.06 -15.98 12.44
C ASP A 85 47.24 -17.04 13.54
N ARG A 86 46.65 -16.80 14.72
CA ARG A 86 46.59 -17.68 15.88
C ARG A 86 45.35 -17.37 16.71
N VAL A 87 45.05 -18.19 17.72
CA VAL A 87 44.08 -17.83 18.77
C VAL A 87 44.78 -16.92 19.79
N TYR A 88 44.16 -15.78 20.13
CA TYR A 88 44.72 -14.82 21.09
C TYR A 88 44.24 -15.15 22.51
N THR A 89 44.85 -16.18 23.09
CA THR A 89 44.48 -16.72 24.41
C THR A 89 44.69 -15.73 25.57
N ASP A 90 45.49 -14.68 25.37
CA ASP A 90 45.65 -13.57 26.32
C ASP A 90 44.39 -12.72 26.49
N GLN A 91 43.37 -12.92 25.63
CA GLN A 91 42.13 -12.13 25.60
C GLN A 91 40.87 -13.01 25.44
N SER A 92 40.99 -14.30 25.76
CA SER A 92 39.86 -15.24 25.82
C SER A 92 39.38 -15.45 27.25
N PHE A 93 38.08 -15.69 27.44
CA PHE A 93 37.50 -16.06 28.74
C PHE A 93 36.43 -17.14 28.62
N ASP A 94 36.27 -17.90 29.70
CA ASP A 94 35.38 -19.07 29.79
C ASP A 94 33.99 -18.71 30.32
N PHE A 95 33.02 -19.60 30.11
CA PHE A 95 31.61 -19.44 30.51
C PHE A 95 31.38 -19.05 31.98
N ASP A 96 32.24 -19.50 32.88
CA ASP A 96 32.18 -19.27 34.33
C ASP A 96 33.01 -18.06 34.80
N THR A 97 33.71 -17.37 33.90
CA THR A 97 34.57 -16.23 34.24
C THR A 97 33.75 -15.00 34.67
N TYR A 98 32.60 -14.77 34.03
CA TYR A 98 31.74 -13.61 34.29
C TYR A 98 30.28 -14.02 34.51
N SER A 99 29.84 -13.96 35.77
CA SER A 99 28.45 -14.21 36.18
C SER A 99 27.60 -12.94 36.28
N ASP A 100 28.10 -11.80 35.80
CA ASP A 100 27.35 -10.55 35.74
C ASP A 100 27.60 -9.78 34.43
N LYS A 101 26.52 -9.30 33.82
CA LYS A 101 26.51 -8.57 32.54
C LYS A 101 27.47 -7.37 32.52
N LYS A 102 27.65 -6.68 33.65
CA LYS A 102 28.51 -5.49 33.74
C LYS A 102 29.99 -5.86 33.61
N ARG A 103 30.46 -6.89 34.31
CA ARG A 103 31.84 -7.38 34.18
C ARG A 103 32.09 -8.05 32.84
N LEU A 104 31.11 -8.78 32.30
CA LEU A 104 31.18 -9.33 30.95
C LEU A 104 31.42 -8.23 29.90
N ASN A 105 30.60 -7.17 29.92
CA ASN A 105 30.75 -6.08 28.95
C ASN A 105 32.09 -5.33 29.12
N LEU A 106 32.54 -5.09 30.36
CA LEU A 106 33.87 -4.52 30.65
C LEU A 106 35.04 -5.41 30.19
N ALA A 107 34.89 -6.73 30.24
CA ALA A 107 35.89 -7.66 29.74
C ALA A 107 35.95 -7.61 28.20
N ILE A 108 34.80 -7.54 27.54
CA ILE A 108 34.72 -7.39 26.08
C ILE A 108 35.33 -6.05 25.63
N ASP A 109 35.08 -4.95 26.36
CA ASP A 109 35.72 -3.64 26.10
C ASP A 109 37.26 -3.67 26.23
N SER A 110 37.82 -4.62 26.99
CA SER A 110 39.27 -4.72 27.24
C SER A 110 40.06 -5.50 26.18
N ILE A 111 39.37 -6.07 25.18
CA ILE A 111 40.01 -6.84 24.10
C ILE A 111 40.72 -5.90 23.13
N GLU A 112 41.96 -6.22 22.78
CA GLU A 112 42.77 -5.40 21.86
C GLU A 112 42.62 -5.89 20.42
N TYR A 113 42.59 -4.94 19.49
CA TYR A 113 42.77 -5.25 18.07
C TYR A 113 44.22 -5.64 17.78
N LYS A 114 44.47 -6.93 17.49
CA LYS A 114 45.79 -7.54 17.27
C LYS A 114 46.24 -7.51 15.80
N ALA A 115 45.32 -7.36 14.84
CA ALA A 115 45.60 -7.28 13.40
C ALA A 115 46.32 -8.52 12.83
N GLY A 116 45.78 -9.71 13.08
CA GLY A 116 46.35 -10.98 12.62
C GLY A 116 46.57 -11.05 11.11
N LEU A 117 47.69 -11.61 10.68
CA LEU A 117 48.07 -11.66 9.26
C LEU A 117 47.30 -12.69 8.42
N ALA A 118 46.43 -13.47 9.07
CA ALA A 118 45.59 -14.51 8.50
C ALA A 118 44.25 -14.59 9.25
N THR A 119 43.39 -15.50 8.81
CA THR A 119 41.98 -15.72 9.20
C THR A 119 41.79 -17.23 9.40
N GLU A 120 42.41 -17.79 10.44
CA GLU A 120 42.47 -19.25 10.65
C GLU A 120 41.23 -19.76 11.42
N THR A 121 40.05 -19.62 10.81
CA THR A 121 38.74 -19.87 11.43
C THR A 121 38.57 -21.31 11.94
N GLY A 122 39.02 -22.31 11.18
CA GLY A 122 38.97 -23.71 11.62
C GLY A 122 39.77 -24.00 12.89
N MET A 123 40.97 -23.44 12.99
CA MET A 123 41.81 -23.56 14.19
C MET A 123 41.15 -22.87 15.40
N ALA A 124 40.46 -21.73 15.19
CA ALA A 124 39.73 -21.07 16.26
C ALA A 124 38.55 -21.92 16.78
N ILE A 125 37.80 -22.57 15.87
CA ILE A 125 36.72 -23.50 16.22
C ILE A 125 37.28 -24.71 16.96
N ASP A 126 38.35 -25.35 16.48
CA ASP A 126 38.96 -26.50 17.16
C ASP A 126 39.47 -26.14 18.56
N TRP A 127 40.16 -25.01 18.71
CA TRP A 127 40.63 -24.55 20.02
C TRP A 127 39.47 -24.33 20.99
N TYR A 128 38.36 -23.75 20.52
CA TYR A 128 37.13 -23.60 21.31
C TYR A 128 36.58 -24.95 21.79
N LEU A 129 36.48 -25.94 20.89
CA LEU A 129 35.97 -27.29 21.19
C LEU A 129 36.84 -28.05 22.20
N GLU A 130 38.14 -27.77 22.21
CA GLU A 130 39.13 -28.38 23.13
C GLU A 130 39.25 -27.66 24.47
N ASN A 131 39.10 -26.32 24.52
CA ASN A 131 39.50 -25.52 25.68
C ASN A 131 38.35 -24.81 26.42
N GLN A 132 37.29 -24.38 25.71
CA GLN A 132 36.17 -23.65 26.31
C GLN A 132 34.93 -24.53 26.45
N LEU A 133 34.53 -25.24 25.39
CA LEU A 133 33.35 -26.10 25.40
C LEU A 133 33.32 -27.12 26.55
N PRO A 134 34.44 -27.76 26.99
CA PRO A 134 34.41 -28.68 28.13
C PRO A 134 34.04 -28.04 29.48
N LYS A 135 33.98 -26.70 29.57
CA LYS A 135 33.58 -25.93 30.76
C LYS A 135 32.11 -25.48 30.72
N ALA A 136 31.41 -25.73 29.62
CA ALA A 136 29.97 -25.52 29.51
C ALA A 136 29.20 -26.42 30.52
N ARG A 137 28.01 -25.98 30.97
CA ARG A 137 27.17 -26.84 31.82
C ARG A 137 26.72 -28.10 31.06
N PRO A 138 26.79 -29.30 31.68
CA PRO A 138 26.18 -30.49 31.10
C PRO A 138 24.66 -30.33 31.00
N ASN A 139 24.08 -30.80 29.90
CA ASN A 139 22.64 -30.74 29.59
C ASN A 139 22.04 -29.33 29.41
N VAL A 140 22.87 -28.29 29.26
CA VAL A 140 22.44 -26.96 28.80
C VAL A 140 22.79 -26.82 27.32
N ARG A 141 21.91 -26.19 26.52
CA ARG A 141 22.17 -25.97 25.08
C ARG A 141 23.40 -25.08 24.92
N ALA A 142 24.26 -25.43 23.98
CA ALA A 142 25.46 -24.66 23.63
C ALA A 142 25.37 -24.14 22.19
N VAL A 143 25.61 -22.85 22.02
CA VAL A 143 25.56 -22.14 20.73
C VAL A 143 26.90 -21.47 20.47
N LEU A 144 27.46 -21.68 19.29
CA LEU A 144 28.70 -21.07 18.83
C LEU A 144 28.41 -20.03 17.75
N ILE A 145 28.91 -18.81 17.92
CA ILE A 145 28.71 -17.70 16.98
C ILE A 145 30.08 -17.24 16.47
N VAL A 146 30.31 -17.42 15.18
CA VAL A 146 31.54 -17.04 14.48
C VAL A 146 31.30 -15.76 13.69
N LEU A 147 32.09 -14.72 13.94
CA LEU A 147 32.01 -13.42 13.24
C LEU A 147 33.30 -13.20 12.43
N THR A 148 33.19 -12.98 11.12
CA THR A 148 34.33 -12.76 10.20
C THR A 148 33.98 -11.85 9.01
N ASP A 149 34.98 -11.18 8.44
CA ASP A 149 34.83 -10.42 7.18
C ASP A 149 35.41 -11.14 5.95
N GLY A 150 36.19 -12.22 6.15
CA GLY A 150 36.98 -12.90 5.11
C GLY A 150 36.72 -14.40 5.02
N ASN A 151 37.25 -15.02 3.96
CA ASN A 151 37.36 -16.49 3.92
C ASN A 151 38.56 -16.92 4.76
N SER A 152 38.50 -18.11 5.38
CA SER A 152 39.72 -18.69 5.93
C SER A 152 40.73 -19.02 4.84
N GLN A 153 42.03 -18.98 5.17
CA GLN A 153 43.07 -19.51 4.28
C GLN A 153 43.06 -21.05 4.22
N GLN A 154 42.34 -21.71 5.15
CA GLN A 154 42.18 -23.16 5.18
C GLN A 154 40.70 -23.61 5.25
N PRO A 155 39.85 -23.34 4.22
CA PRO A 155 38.40 -23.64 4.24
C PRO A 155 38.03 -25.10 4.55
N GLU A 156 38.82 -26.07 4.09
CA GLU A 156 38.56 -27.49 4.39
C GLU A 156 38.89 -27.86 5.85
N VAL A 157 39.81 -27.12 6.51
CA VAL A 157 40.05 -27.23 7.95
C VAL A 157 38.89 -26.58 8.71
N THR A 158 38.42 -25.39 8.28
CA THR A 158 37.20 -24.74 8.81
C THR A 158 36.01 -25.68 8.79
N LYS A 159 35.75 -26.30 7.65
CA LYS A 159 34.66 -27.28 7.45
C LYS A 159 34.81 -28.54 8.29
N ALA A 160 36.03 -29.02 8.51
CA ALA A 160 36.29 -30.16 9.37
C ALA A 160 36.07 -29.83 10.86
N ALA A 161 36.46 -28.63 11.30
CA ALA A 161 36.25 -28.14 12.65
C ALA A 161 34.76 -27.87 12.95
N ALA A 162 34.05 -27.21 12.03
CA ALA A 162 32.60 -26.99 12.12
C ALA A 162 31.82 -28.30 12.19
N ARG A 163 32.22 -29.34 11.43
CA ARG A 163 31.65 -30.70 11.57
C ARG A 163 31.89 -31.28 12.95
N ARG A 164 33.10 -31.16 13.52
CA ARG A 164 33.38 -31.59 14.91
C ARG A 164 32.53 -30.85 15.95
N ALA A 165 32.15 -29.59 15.69
CA ALA A 165 31.23 -28.85 16.54
C ALA A 165 29.79 -29.40 16.41
N ALA A 166 29.31 -29.64 15.19
CA ALA A 166 28.00 -30.24 14.95
C ALA A 166 27.89 -31.67 15.53
N ASP A 167 28.94 -32.50 15.42
CA ASP A 167 29.01 -33.84 16.00
C ASP A 167 28.92 -33.83 17.54
N LYS A 168 29.19 -32.69 18.18
CA LYS A 168 29.03 -32.45 19.62
C LYS A 168 27.67 -31.82 19.98
N ASN A 169 26.72 -31.76 19.03
CA ASN A 169 25.41 -31.12 19.13
C ASN A 169 25.45 -29.61 19.40
N LEU A 170 26.39 -28.88 18.79
CA LEU A 170 26.37 -27.41 18.80
C LEU A 170 25.62 -26.85 17.58
N ASP A 171 24.79 -25.84 17.83
CA ASP A 171 24.34 -24.92 16.80
C ASP A 171 25.46 -23.90 16.53
N VAL A 172 26.06 -23.95 15.34
CA VAL A 172 27.08 -23.01 14.88
C VAL A 172 26.46 -22.00 13.93
N PHE A 173 26.60 -20.73 14.29
CA PHE A 173 26.17 -19.56 13.53
C PHE A 173 27.37 -18.90 12.85
N ALA A 174 27.22 -18.55 11.58
CA ALA A 174 28.24 -17.85 10.81
C ALA A 174 27.75 -16.46 10.41
N ILE A 175 28.41 -15.42 10.92
CA ILE A 175 28.13 -14.02 10.60
C ILE A 175 29.23 -13.50 9.67
N GLY A 176 28.88 -13.35 8.40
CA GLY A 176 29.74 -12.75 7.39
C GLY A 176 29.49 -11.26 7.23
N VAL A 177 30.54 -10.45 7.36
CA VAL A 177 30.47 -9.00 7.15
C VAL A 177 31.11 -8.60 5.83
N GLY A 178 30.36 -7.87 5.00
CA GLY A 178 30.84 -7.36 3.72
C GLY A 178 30.90 -8.42 2.60
N ASN A 179 31.77 -8.18 1.63
CA ASN A 179 31.83 -8.92 0.37
C ASN A 179 33.06 -9.84 0.22
N SER A 180 34.01 -9.82 1.17
CA SER A 180 35.27 -10.57 1.07
C SER A 180 35.11 -12.04 1.50
N VAL A 181 34.20 -12.33 2.44
CA VAL A 181 33.76 -13.70 2.75
C VAL A 181 32.78 -14.24 1.71
N SER A 182 32.94 -15.50 1.33
CA SER A 182 32.09 -16.20 0.38
C SER A 182 30.92 -16.89 1.08
N GLU A 183 29.78 -17.04 0.39
CA GLU A 183 28.64 -17.80 0.93
C GLU A 183 29.06 -19.22 1.30
N GLN A 184 29.89 -19.87 0.47
CA GLN A 184 30.34 -21.23 0.70
C GLN A 184 31.15 -21.37 2.01
N GLU A 185 31.95 -20.37 2.39
CA GLU A 185 32.67 -20.42 3.66
C GLU A 185 31.73 -20.24 4.86
N LEU A 186 30.76 -19.33 4.78
CA LEU A 186 29.74 -19.20 5.83
C LEU A 186 28.93 -20.51 5.99
N HIS A 187 28.62 -21.19 4.88
CA HIS A 187 27.97 -22.50 4.88
C HIS A 187 28.92 -23.66 5.27
N ASN A 188 30.24 -23.48 5.23
CA ASN A 188 31.21 -24.43 5.80
C ASN A 188 31.30 -24.29 7.32
N ILE A 189 31.08 -23.08 7.85
CA ILE A 189 31.13 -22.76 9.28
C ILE A 189 29.82 -23.10 9.99
N ALA A 190 28.69 -22.70 9.42
CA ALA A 190 27.38 -22.84 10.06
C ALA A 190 26.86 -24.28 10.07
N THR A 191 26.08 -24.66 11.09
CA THR A 191 25.46 -26.01 11.18
C THR A 191 24.47 -26.26 10.04
N ASP A 192 23.74 -25.23 9.61
CA ASP A 192 22.87 -25.26 8.44
C ASP A 192 22.63 -23.84 7.87
N GLY A 193 21.96 -23.74 6.72
CA GLY A 193 21.77 -22.47 6.00
C GLY A 193 20.96 -21.38 6.75
N ARG A 194 20.13 -21.74 7.74
CA ARG A 194 19.39 -20.73 8.54
C ARG A 194 20.31 -19.93 9.46
N HIS A 195 21.37 -20.59 9.92
CA HIS A 195 22.41 -20.07 10.80
C HIS A 195 23.47 -19.23 10.07
N VAL A 196 23.31 -19.01 8.75
CA VAL A 196 24.14 -18.10 7.96
C VAL A 196 23.52 -16.70 7.98
N PHE A 197 24.26 -15.76 8.53
CA PHE A 197 23.90 -14.35 8.60
C PHE A 197 24.90 -13.53 7.78
N ARG A 198 24.39 -12.67 6.90
CA ARG A 198 25.23 -11.79 6.09
C ARG A 198 24.76 -10.34 6.18
N VAL A 199 25.70 -9.44 6.47
CA VAL A 199 25.47 -7.99 6.55
C VAL A 199 26.46 -7.24 5.65
N GLY A 200 26.04 -6.10 5.08
CA GLY A 200 26.85 -5.38 4.09
C GLY A 200 28.04 -4.62 4.67
N THR A 201 27.93 -4.16 5.91
CA THR A 201 28.97 -3.46 6.68
C THR A 201 28.84 -3.82 8.17
N TYR A 202 29.85 -3.48 8.98
CA TYR A 202 29.81 -3.71 10.43
C TYR A 202 28.67 -2.94 11.12
N ASP A 203 28.32 -1.74 10.64
CA ASP A 203 27.18 -0.97 11.16
C ASP A 203 25.84 -1.70 10.98
N MET A 204 25.74 -2.58 9.98
CA MET A 204 24.54 -3.38 9.72
C MET A 204 24.42 -4.61 10.64
N LEU A 205 25.39 -4.89 11.52
CA LEU A 205 25.26 -5.96 12.52
C LEU A 205 24.06 -5.74 13.46
N SER A 206 23.70 -4.47 13.75
CA SER A 206 22.48 -4.13 14.51
C SER A 206 21.19 -4.63 13.85
N ASP A 207 21.21 -4.88 12.53
CA ASP A 207 20.04 -5.31 11.76
C ASP A 207 19.65 -6.77 12.01
N ILE A 208 20.63 -7.60 12.37
CA ILE A 208 20.43 -9.04 12.61
C ILE A 208 20.28 -9.36 14.09
N LEU A 209 20.59 -8.42 14.98
CA LEU A 209 20.71 -8.58 16.43
C LEU A 209 19.59 -9.43 17.05
N ARG A 210 18.33 -8.97 16.98
CA ARG A 210 17.21 -9.71 17.60
C ARG A 210 16.87 -11.01 16.90
N ARG A 211 17.03 -11.10 15.56
CA ARG A 211 16.80 -12.35 14.82
C ARG A 211 17.81 -13.40 15.26
N LEU A 212 19.08 -13.02 15.37
CA LEU A 212 20.15 -13.89 15.85
C LEU A 212 19.92 -14.29 17.31
N ALA A 213 19.56 -13.35 18.19
CA ALA A 213 19.29 -13.64 19.60
C ALA A 213 18.11 -14.61 19.75
N TYR A 214 17.03 -14.41 18.98
CA TYR A 214 15.87 -15.29 18.94
C TYR A 214 16.20 -16.70 18.41
N GLU A 215 16.99 -16.81 17.34
CA GLU A 215 17.38 -18.12 16.76
C GLU A 215 18.43 -18.86 17.61
N ALA A 216 19.33 -18.16 18.29
CA ALA A 216 20.26 -18.76 19.26
C ALA A 216 19.50 -19.28 20.51
N CYS A 217 18.43 -18.60 20.88
CA CYS A 217 17.57 -18.94 22.01
C CYS A 217 16.63 -20.12 21.73
N ASN A 218 15.87 -20.06 20.64
CA ASN A 218 14.77 -21.00 20.35
C ASN A 218 15.17 -22.10 19.35
N ALA A 219 14.67 -23.31 19.56
CA ALA A 219 14.89 -24.46 18.67
C ALA A 219 13.57 -24.85 17.97
N CYS A 220 13.33 -24.30 16.78
CA CYS A 220 12.07 -24.38 16.01
C CYS A 220 10.83 -23.81 16.76
N GLN A 221 10.13 -22.85 16.14
CA GLN A 221 9.17 -21.97 16.84
C GLN A 221 7.91 -22.66 17.40
N PHE A 222 7.68 -23.92 17.05
CA PHE A 222 6.50 -24.67 17.46
C PHE A 222 6.78 -25.75 18.51
N ASP A 223 7.98 -25.83 19.10
CA ASP A 223 8.30 -26.86 20.08
C ASP A 223 7.45 -26.70 21.37
N PRO A 224 6.59 -27.67 21.76
CA PRO A 224 6.41 -29.03 21.21
C PRO A 224 5.53 -29.15 19.96
N VAL A 225 5.95 -29.96 18.96
CA VAL A 225 5.18 -30.17 17.70
C VAL A 225 4.59 -31.58 17.59
N ASP A 226 3.35 -31.71 17.16
CA ASP A 226 2.73 -32.98 16.72
C ASP A 226 2.52 -32.97 15.19
N LEU A 227 3.37 -33.71 14.46
CA LEU A 227 3.36 -33.82 12.99
C LEU A 227 2.64 -35.10 12.52
N ALA A 228 1.53 -35.00 11.81
CA ALA A 228 0.83 -36.13 11.19
C ALA A 228 1.04 -36.15 9.67
N PHE A 229 1.41 -37.29 9.10
CA PHE A 229 1.49 -37.51 7.65
C PHE A 229 0.28 -38.32 7.14
N VAL A 230 -0.27 -37.90 6.00
CA VAL A 230 -1.32 -38.60 5.25
C VAL A 230 -0.74 -38.92 3.87
N ILE A 231 -0.37 -40.18 3.66
CA ILE A 231 0.48 -40.60 2.54
C ILE A 231 -0.34 -41.43 1.54
N ASP A 232 -0.43 -40.96 0.30
CA ASP A 232 -1.00 -41.76 -0.78
C ASP A 232 -0.11 -42.97 -1.12
N SER A 233 -0.75 -44.09 -1.37
CA SER A 233 -0.14 -45.37 -1.76
C SER A 233 -0.88 -46.01 -2.95
N SER A 234 -1.56 -45.16 -3.72
CA SER A 234 -2.24 -45.47 -4.97
C SER A 234 -1.29 -46.08 -6.02
N GLN A 235 -1.89 -46.75 -7.00
CA GLN A 235 -1.17 -47.40 -8.09
C GLN A 235 -0.53 -46.42 -9.09
N SER A 236 -0.99 -45.15 -9.15
CA SER A 236 -0.44 -44.09 -10.01
C SER A 236 1.00 -43.75 -9.65
N ILE A 237 1.31 -43.75 -8.34
CA ILE A 237 2.62 -43.38 -7.82
C ILE A 237 3.71 -44.28 -8.38
N GLY A 238 3.59 -45.61 -8.19
CA GLY A 238 4.65 -46.57 -8.52
C GLY A 238 5.69 -46.74 -7.40
N GLU A 239 6.19 -47.97 -7.21
CA GLU A 239 7.09 -48.35 -6.10
C GLU A 239 8.31 -47.42 -5.95
N TYR A 240 8.93 -47.09 -7.08
CA TYR A 240 10.12 -46.24 -7.13
C TYR A 240 9.83 -44.83 -6.59
N ASN A 241 8.73 -44.23 -7.03
CA ASN A 241 8.29 -42.91 -6.62
C ASN A 241 7.83 -42.91 -5.15
N PHE A 242 7.11 -43.94 -4.72
CA PHE A 242 6.72 -44.11 -3.32
C PHE A 242 7.97 -44.14 -2.41
N SER A 243 9.04 -44.85 -2.81
CA SER A 243 10.31 -44.85 -2.09
C SER A 243 11.00 -43.48 -2.03
N LEU A 244 10.86 -42.65 -3.07
CA LEU A 244 11.34 -41.27 -3.07
C LEU A 244 10.53 -40.38 -2.13
N GLY A 245 9.21 -40.57 -2.04
CA GLY A 245 8.35 -39.90 -1.07
C GLY A 245 8.76 -40.18 0.39
N LEU A 246 9.00 -41.45 0.72
CA LEU A 246 9.50 -41.85 2.04
C LEU A 246 10.90 -41.29 2.34
N LYS A 247 11.79 -41.25 1.33
CA LYS A 247 13.11 -40.62 1.45
C LYS A 247 13.01 -39.11 1.69
N PHE A 248 12.10 -38.42 1.01
CA PHE A 248 11.83 -37.01 1.25
C PHE A 248 11.34 -36.76 2.69
N ILE A 249 10.39 -37.55 3.20
CA ILE A 249 9.93 -37.44 4.60
C ILE A 249 11.11 -37.63 5.56
N LYS A 250 11.97 -38.63 5.31
CA LYS A 250 13.19 -38.85 6.11
C LYS A 250 14.08 -37.60 6.14
N GLU A 251 14.38 -37.04 4.97
CA GLU A 251 15.23 -35.86 4.83
C GLU A 251 14.59 -34.59 5.41
N PHE A 252 13.26 -34.46 5.33
CA PHE A 252 12.48 -33.39 5.96
C PHE A 252 12.46 -33.50 7.49
N LEU A 253 12.43 -34.71 8.06
CA LEU A 253 12.49 -34.94 9.51
C LEU A 253 13.90 -34.74 10.12
N GLU A 254 14.93 -34.55 9.28
CA GLU A 254 16.33 -34.42 9.73
C GLU A 254 16.65 -33.22 10.66
N PRO A 255 16.07 -32.01 10.55
CA PRO A 255 16.35 -30.91 11.48
C PRO A 255 15.57 -31.01 12.80
N PHE A 256 14.58 -31.90 12.93
CA PHE A 256 13.69 -31.95 14.09
C PHE A 256 14.27 -32.78 15.26
N VAL A 257 14.01 -32.33 16.48
CA VAL A 257 14.31 -33.06 17.71
C VAL A 257 13.11 -33.95 18.08
N ILE A 258 13.09 -35.18 17.55
CA ILE A 258 11.97 -36.10 17.77
C ILE A 258 12.09 -36.79 19.13
N ASN A 259 11.18 -36.47 20.07
CA ASN A 259 11.00 -37.13 21.37
C ASN A 259 9.64 -36.75 22.00
N PRO A 260 9.15 -37.41 23.08
CA PRO A 260 7.83 -37.17 23.67
C PRO A 260 7.57 -35.74 24.17
N SER A 261 8.62 -35.02 24.56
CA SER A 261 8.57 -33.65 25.08
C SER A 261 8.74 -32.59 24.00
N SER A 262 9.33 -32.94 22.84
CA SER A 262 9.58 -32.04 21.72
C SER A 262 8.71 -32.43 20.52
N VAL A 263 9.26 -32.97 19.43
CA VAL A 263 8.48 -33.36 18.24
C VAL A 263 7.98 -34.80 18.33
N ARG A 264 6.67 -35.02 18.16
CA ARG A 264 6.07 -36.35 17.93
C ARG A 264 5.61 -36.46 16.48
N VAL A 265 5.69 -37.65 15.91
CA VAL A 265 5.33 -37.90 14.50
C VAL A 265 4.35 -39.07 14.38
N ALA A 266 3.30 -38.88 13.59
CA ALA A 266 2.33 -39.90 13.21
C ALA A 266 2.23 -40.03 11.68
N ALA A 267 1.74 -41.17 11.19
CA ALA A 267 1.49 -41.40 9.76
C ALA A 267 0.33 -42.37 9.52
N ILE A 268 -0.50 -42.06 8.52
CA ILE A 268 -1.50 -42.97 7.95
C ILE A 268 -1.32 -43.05 6.43
N MET A 269 -1.61 -44.23 5.88
CA MET A 269 -1.57 -44.48 4.44
C MET A 269 -2.98 -44.69 3.88
N PHE A 270 -3.23 -44.18 2.67
CA PHE A 270 -4.50 -44.35 1.96
C PHE A 270 -4.27 -44.71 0.48
N ALA A 271 -5.30 -45.28 -0.16
CA ALA A 271 -5.41 -45.39 -1.61
C ALA A 271 -6.88 -45.62 -1.97
N ASP A 272 -7.31 -46.85 -2.28
CA ASP A 272 -8.72 -47.24 -2.43
C ASP A 272 -9.44 -47.48 -1.09
N LYS A 273 -8.67 -47.57 -0.01
CA LYS A 273 -9.10 -47.65 1.39
C LYS A 273 -8.04 -47.03 2.29
N ILE A 274 -8.31 -47.00 3.61
CA ILE A 274 -7.32 -46.69 4.64
C ILE A 274 -6.58 -47.96 5.05
N TYR A 275 -5.25 -47.89 5.13
CA TYR A 275 -4.38 -48.98 5.59
C TYR A 275 -4.00 -48.80 7.06
N ALA A 276 -5.00 -48.89 7.94
CA ALA A 276 -4.81 -48.74 9.40
C ALA A 276 -3.83 -49.77 9.98
N GLU A 277 -3.64 -50.92 9.32
CA GLU A 277 -2.62 -51.91 9.66
C GLU A 277 -1.16 -51.43 9.48
N LYS A 278 -0.96 -50.25 8.87
CA LYS A 278 0.34 -49.57 8.71
C LYS A 278 0.46 -48.27 9.51
N GLU A 279 -0.49 -47.99 10.42
CA GLU A 279 -0.47 -46.78 11.26
C GLU A 279 0.84 -46.63 12.06
N ILE A 280 1.38 -45.40 12.04
CA ILE A 280 2.36 -44.91 13.01
C ILE A 280 1.62 -43.91 13.90
N PRO A 281 1.24 -44.24 15.14
CA PRO A 281 0.69 -43.28 16.09
C PRO A 281 1.81 -42.47 16.76
N PHE A 282 1.48 -41.27 17.25
CA PHE A 282 2.41 -40.33 17.91
C PHE A 282 3.21 -40.96 19.07
N GLU A 283 2.64 -41.96 19.73
CA GLU A 283 3.20 -42.62 20.91
C GLU A 283 4.20 -43.75 20.56
N LYS A 284 4.38 -44.11 19.28
CA LYS A 284 5.14 -45.32 18.89
C LYS A 284 6.65 -45.15 18.89
N TYR A 285 7.15 -43.97 18.49
CA TYR A 285 8.57 -43.70 18.33
C TYR A 285 8.96 -42.41 19.07
N HIS A 286 10.15 -42.42 19.68
CA HIS A 286 10.58 -41.40 20.65
C HIS A 286 11.98 -40.87 20.39
N ASN A 287 12.56 -41.20 19.22
CA ASN A 287 13.83 -40.67 18.74
C ASN A 287 13.78 -40.54 17.21
N LYS A 288 14.64 -39.69 16.65
CA LYS A 288 14.69 -39.42 15.20
C LYS A 288 14.96 -40.67 14.37
N LYS A 289 15.91 -41.50 14.80
CA LYS A 289 16.38 -42.68 14.05
C LYS A 289 15.27 -43.70 13.85
N ASP A 290 14.63 -44.14 14.92
CA ASP A 290 13.59 -45.18 14.84
C ASP A 290 12.37 -44.68 14.07
N THR A 291 12.02 -43.39 14.20
CA THR A 291 10.97 -42.77 13.38
C THR A 291 11.34 -42.80 11.89
N GLN A 292 12.53 -42.31 11.53
CA GLN A 292 13.02 -42.31 10.14
C GLN A 292 13.08 -43.73 9.54
N ASP A 293 13.64 -44.69 10.29
CA ASP A 293 13.74 -46.09 9.86
C ASP A 293 12.35 -46.74 9.70
N ALA A 294 11.36 -46.34 10.52
CA ALA A 294 9.98 -46.79 10.39
C ALA A 294 9.25 -46.22 9.17
N PHE A 295 9.45 -44.93 8.82
CA PHE A 295 8.92 -44.37 7.57
C PHE A 295 9.51 -45.09 6.36
N LEU A 296 10.82 -45.34 6.32
CA LEU A 296 11.47 -46.09 5.23
C LEU A 296 11.00 -47.55 5.12
N ALA A 297 10.42 -48.13 6.18
CA ALA A 297 9.89 -49.49 6.20
C ALA A 297 8.41 -49.60 5.80
N LEU A 298 7.74 -48.49 5.46
CA LEU A 298 6.36 -48.52 4.97
C LEU A 298 6.32 -49.15 3.55
N PRO A 299 5.50 -50.19 3.32
CA PRO A 299 5.36 -50.81 2.00
C PRO A 299 4.41 -50.01 1.10
N TRP A 300 4.72 -49.89 -0.20
CA TRP A 300 3.73 -49.42 -1.18
C TRP A 300 2.56 -50.41 -1.23
N MET A 301 1.32 -49.91 -1.18
CA MET A 301 0.11 -50.75 -1.06
C MET A 301 -0.63 -50.96 -2.38
N HIS A 302 -0.20 -50.30 -3.47
CA HIS A 302 -0.69 -50.50 -4.84
C HIS A 302 -2.21 -50.29 -5.03
N GLY A 303 -2.85 -49.46 -4.21
CA GLY A 303 -4.32 -49.35 -4.21
C GLY A 303 -4.87 -48.72 -5.49
N THR A 304 -6.05 -49.15 -5.93
CA THR A 304 -6.52 -48.86 -7.31
C THR A 304 -7.10 -47.45 -7.51
N ARG A 305 -7.26 -46.67 -6.44
CA ARG A 305 -7.92 -45.36 -6.41
C ARG A 305 -7.16 -44.41 -5.49
N THR A 306 -7.49 -43.12 -5.53
CA THR A 306 -6.91 -42.07 -4.67
C THR A 306 -8.03 -41.48 -3.81
N GLU A 307 -8.10 -41.89 -2.54
CA GLU A 307 -9.16 -41.50 -1.59
C GLU A 307 -8.63 -40.52 -0.52
N THR A 308 -8.04 -39.40 -0.97
CA THR A 308 -7.42 -38.38 -0.11
C THR A 308 -8.37 -37.89 0.98
N GLY A 309 -9.66 -37.73 0.64
CA GLY A 309 -10.70 -37.36 1.60
C GLY A 309 -10.84 -38.35 2.77
N GLN A 310 -10.73 -39.66 2.52
CA GLN A 310 -10.73 -40.67 3.60
C GLN A 310 -9.47 -40.58 4.45
N GLY A 311 -8.30 -40.28 3.84
CA GLY A 311 -7.03 -40.10 4.54
C GLY A 311 -7.07 -38.97 5.56
N ILE A 312 -7.58 -37.81 5.13
CA ILE A 312 -7.82 -36.64 5.99
C ILE A 312 -8.83 -36.97 7.09
N ASP A 313 -9.98 -37.57 6.73
CA ASP A 313 -11.00 -37.98 7.70
C ASP A 313 -10.45 -38.92 8.79
N TYR A 314 -9.52 -39.82 8.44
CA TYR A 314 -8.88 -40.71 9.40
C TYR A 314 -7.93 -39.96 10.34
N MET A 315 -7.08 -39.07 9.81
CA MET A 315 -6.20 -38.21 10.61
C MET A 315 -7.03 -37.39 11.63
N VAL A 316 -8.11 -36.75 11.18
CA VAL A 316 -9.00 -35.94 12.02
C VAL A 316 -9.66 -36.77 13.12
N LYS A 317 -10.10 -38.00 12.82
CA LYS A 317 -10.82 -38.85 13.79
C LYS A 317 -9.91 -39.61 14.75
N ASN A 318 -8.67 -39.92 14.37
CA ASN A 318 -7.81 -40.85 15.12
C ASN A 318 -6.50 -40.22 15.63
N PHE A 319 -5.93 -39.23 14.93
CA PHE A 319 -4.69 -38.56 15.36
C PHE A 319 -4.96 -37.27 16.12
N LEU A 320 -5.86 -36.43 15.65
CA LEU A 320 -6.14 -35.14 16.31
C LEU A 320 -6.62 -35.29 17.78
N PRO A 321 -7.43 -36.29 18.17
CA PRO A 321 -7.78 -36.51 19.58
C PRO A 321 -6.62 -37.01 20.46
N ARG A 322 -5.47 -37.36 19.87
CA ARG A 322 -4.26 -37.81 20.55
C ARG A 322 -3.15 -36.74 20.57
N THR A 323 -3.39 -35.54 20.04
CA THR A 323 -2.41 -34.46 20.10
C THR A 323 -2.28 -33.87 21.51
N ARG A 324 -1.11 -33.29 21.81
CA ARG A 324 -0.83 -32.64 23.10
C ARG A 324 -1.55 -31.28 23.14
N PRO A 325 -2.29 -30.93 24.20
CA PRO A 325 -3.03 -29.66 24.30
C PRO A 325 -2.17 -28.39 24.20
N HIS A 326 -0.86 -28.50 24.40
CA HIS A 326 0.10 -27.39 24.36
C HIS A 326 1.09 -27.50 23.18
N ALA A 327 0.85 -28.41 22.24
CA ALA A 327 1.65 -28.57 21.04
C ALA A 327 1.00 -27.89 19.83
N ALA A 328 1.81 -27.54 18.82
CA ALA A 328 1.28 -27.23 17.49
C ALA A 328 0.86 -28.53 16.78
N HIS A 329 -0.27 -28.53 16.06
CA HIS A 329 -0.81 -29.73 15.40
C HIS A 329 -0.78 -29.55 13.88
N LEU A 330 0.06 -30.30 13.18
CA LEU A 330 0.27 -30.15 11.74
C LEU A 330 -0.07 -31.42 10.97
N GLY A 331 -0.79 -31.31 9.85
CA GLY A 331 -1.23 -32.43 9.02
C GLY A 331 -0.72 -32.35 7.58
N ILE A 332 0.36 -33.05 7.26
CA ILE A 332 1.01 -33.05 5.94
C ILE A 332 0.36 -34.11 5.03
N VAL A 333 -0.36 -33.67 3.99
CA VAL A 333 -0.98 -34.55 2.99
C VAL A 333 -0.12 -34.65 1.72
N ILE A 334 0.36 -35.85 1.38
CA ILE A 334 1.13 -36.15 0.17
C ILE A 334 0.28 -37.04 -0.75
N THR A 335 -0.08 -36.54 -1.94
CA THR A 335 -0.95 -37.19 -2.93
C THR A 335 -0.49 -36.87 -4.35
N ASP A 336 -0.63 -37.81 -5.30
CA ASP A 336 -0.32 -37.61 -6.73
C ASP A 336 -1.58 -37.52 -7.62
N GLY A 337 -2.75 -37.87 -7.08
CA GLY A 337 -4.00 -37.96 -7.81
C GLY A 337 -5.16 -37.19 -7.19
N ARG A 338 -6.17 -36.90 -8.01
CA ARG A 338 -7.44 -36.28 -7.61
C ARG A 338 -8.23 -37.20 -6.67
N SER A 339 -8.71 -36.67 -5.55
CA SER A 339 -9.53 -37.41 -4.59
C SER A 339 -10.84 -37.87 -5.21
N GLN A 340 -11.19 -39.13 -4.95
CA GLN A 340 -12.47 -39.72 -5.37
C GLN A 340 -13.53 -39.73 -4.25
N SER A 341 -13.17 -39.19 -3.08
CA SER A 341 -14.05 -38.97 -1.92
C SER A 341 -14.00 -37.51 -1.48
N LYS A 342 -15.08 -37.09 -0.80
CA LYS A 342 -15.15 -35.81 -0.09
C LYS A 342 -14.64 -35.98 1.34
N TRP A 343 -13.99 -34.96 1.88
CA TRP A 343 -13.57 -34.84 3.28
C TRP A 343 -14.63 -34.09 4.12
N LEU A 344 -14.56 -34.23 5.44
CA LEU A 344 -15.35 -33.43 6.37
C LEU A 344 -14.88 -31.97 6.39
N LEU A 345 -15.78 -31.05 6.02
CA LEU A 345 -15.50 -29.62 5.84
C LEU A 345 -15.49 -28.87 7.19
N SER A 346 -14.42 -29.05 7.98
CA SER A 346 -14.07 -28.20 9.14
C SER A 346 -12.74 -28.62 9.78
N LEU A 347 -11.59 -28.18 9.24
CA LEU A 347 -10.35 -28.02 10.01
C LEU A 347 -9.31 -27.19 9.23
N THR A 348 -8.72 -26.20 9.88
CA THR A 348 -7.53 -25.49 9.38
C THR A 348 -6.31 -26.37 9.58
N ILE A 349 -5.84 -27.01 8.51
CA ILE A 349 -4.56 -27.70 8.47
C ILE A 349 -3.45 -26.66 8.30
N ASP A 350 -2.44 -26.63 9.18
CA ASP A 350 -1.44 -25.55 9.16
C ASP A 350 -0.40 -25.59 8.02
N ALA A 351 -0.26 -26.71 7.30
CA ALA A 351 0.48 -26.81 6.03
C ALA A 351 0.08 -28.10 5.26
N ALA A 352 -0.10 -28.05 3.93
CA ALA A 352 -0.48 -29.21 3.11
C ALA A 352 0.43 -29.39 1.88
N VAL A 353 1.19 -30.49 1.85
CA VAL A 353 2.36 -30.67 0.94
C VAL A 353 2.02 -31.50 -0.29
N THR A 354 1.27 -30.87 -1.18
CA THR A 354 0.56 -31.56 -2.25
C THR A 354 1.42 -31.67 -3.52
N CYS A 355 2.06 -32.83 -3.64
CA CYS A 355 3.05 -33.13 -4.66
C CYS A 355 2.40 -33.42 -6.02
N ASN A 356 2.08 -32.35 -6.77
CA ASN A 356 1.43 -32.48 -8.07
C ASN A 356 2.38 -33.02 -9.16
N ILE A 357 2.03 -34.18 -9.72
CA ILE A 357 2.82 -34.89 -10.73
C ILE A 357 1.92 -35.15 -11.92
N ASP A 358 2.29 -34.55 -13.05
CA ASP A 358 1.50 -34.44 -14.28
C ASP A 358 0.15 -33.72 -14.13
N SER A 359 -0.41 -33.29 -15.27
CA SER A 359 -1.47 -32.27 -15.36
C SER A 359 -2.88 -32.76 -15.00
N VAL A 360 -3.03 -33.50 -13.90
CA VAL A 360 -4.26 -34.24 -13.52
C VAL A 360 -4.85 -33.78 -12.18
N LEU A 361 -4.05 -33.21 -11.27
CA LEU A 361 -4.53 -32.66 -10.01
C LEU A 361 -5.22 -31.30 -10.18
N ASP A 362 -6.35 -31.17 -9.49
CA ASP A 362 -7.18 -29.97 -9.48
C ASP A 362 -6.66 -29.00 -8.39
N ARG A 363 -6.20 -27.82 -8.80
CA ARG A 363 -5.62 -26.84 -7.87
C ARG A 363 -6.65 -26.35 -6.84
N GLU A 364 -7.92 -26.29 -7.21
CA GLU A 364 -9.00 -25.85 -6.31
C GLU A 364 -9.17 -26.86 -5.15
N GLU A 365 -9.10 -28.16 -5.43
CA GLU A 365 -9.13 -29.22 -4.41
C GLU A 365 -7.96 -29.12 -3.41
N LEU A 366 -6.76 -28.79 -3.90
CA LEU A 366 -5.58 -28.64 -3.04
C LEU A 366 -5.65 -27.38 -2.16
N GLU A 367 -6.20 -26.28 -2.69
CA GLU A 367 -6.46 -25.05 -1.92
C GLU A 367 -7.60 -25.25 -0.90
N GLU A 368 -8.64 -26.04 -1.22
CA GLU A 368 -9.68 -26.44 -0.27
C GLU A 368 -9.17 -27.33 0.88
N ILE A 369 -8.25 -28.26 0.61
CA ILE A 369 -7.61 -29.11 1.64
C ILE A 369 -6.67 -28.27 2.54
N ALA A 370 -5.93 -27.33 1.95
CA ALA A 370 -4.95 -26.50 2.67
C ALA A 370 -5.57 -25.35 3.47
N GLY A 371 -6.76 -24.87 3.07
CA GLY A 371 -7.45 -23.70 3.66
C GLY A 371 -6.80 -22.34 3.34
N ASP A 372 -5.55 -22.33 2.88
CA ASP A 372 -4.80 -21.16 2.42
C ASP A 372 -3.93 -21.56 1.21
N PRO A 373 -4.05 -20.91 0.05
CA PRO A 373 -3.20 -21.15 -1.11
C PRO A 373 -1.69 -21.03 -0.85
N ALA A 374 -1.26 -20.25 0.15
CA ALA A 374 0.14 -20.14 0.55
C ALA A 374 0.68 -21.38 1.28
N ARG A 375 -0.19 -22.29 1.72
CA ARG A 375 0.15 -23.57 2.37
C ARG A 375 0.31 -24.73 1.38
N VAL A 376 -0.04 -24.53 0.10
CA VAL A 376 0.10 -25.51 -1.00
C VAL A 376 1.53 -25.48 -1.56
N LEU A 377 2.22 -26.62 -1.55
CA LEU A 377 3.61 -26.74 -2.04
C LEU A 377 3.73 -27.69 -3.25
N HIS A 378 4.08 -27.14 -4.40
CA HIS A 378 4.19 -27.86 -5.68
C HIS A 378 5.60 -28.38 -5.96
N ALA A 379 5.74 -29.66 -6.29
CA ALA A 379 6.97 -30.25 -6.81
C ALA A 379 6.65 -31.13 -8.03
N ASP A 380 7.27 -30.82 -9.16
CA ASP A 380 6.93 -31.36 -10.49
C ASP A 380 7.05 -32.89 -10.65
N SER A 381 7.68 -33.57 -9.69
CA SER A 381 7.88 -35.02 -9.66
C SER A 381 8.35 -35.48 -8.26
N TYR A 382 8.24 -36.78 -7.97
CA TYR A 382 8.86 -37.40 -6.79
C TYR A 382 10.39 -37.22 -6.74
N ARG A 383 11.04 -36.95 -7.89
CA ARG A 383 12.49 -36.68 -7.97
C ARG A 383 12.86 -35.27 -7.51
N THR A 384 11.92 -34.34 -7.55
CA THR A 384 12.12 -32.92 -7.26
C THR A 384 11.56 -32.51 -5.90
N LEU A 385 11.07 -33.42 -5.06
CA LEU A 385 10.54 -33.10 -3.71
C LEU A 385 11.51 -32.28 -2.85
N ASN A 386 12.82 -32.46 -3.02
CA ASN A 386 13.81 -31.68 -2.29
C ASN A 386 13.81 -30.18 -2.62
N THR A 387 13.19 -29.73 -3.73
CA THR A 387 13.06 -28.29 -4.03
C THR A 387 12.06 -27.58 -3.11
N ILE A 388 11.04 -28.29 -2.61
CA ILE A 388 10.06 -27.75 -1.66
C ILE A 388 10.44 -27.98 -0.20
N LYS A 389 11.48 -28.78 0.09
CA LYS A 389 11.92 -29.12 1.45
C LYS A 389 12.06 -27.90 2.34
N GLU A 390 12.75 -26.85 1.88
CA GLU A 390 12.99 -25.66 2.69
C GLU A 390 11.71 -24.82 2.84
N ALA A 391 10.89 -24.70 1.79
CA ALA A 391 9.61 -23.98 1.86
C ALA A 391 8.62 -24.66 2.82
N LEU A 392 8.70 -25.99 2.93
CA LEU A 392 7.99 -26.80 3.91
C LEU A 392 8.57 -26.60 5.31
N THR A 393 9.88 -26.71 5.51
CA THR A 393 10.51 -26.43 6.81
C THR A 393 10.16 -25.03 7.32
N ASP A 394 10.15 -24.03 6.44
CA ASP A 394 9.71 -22.67 6.73
C ASP A 394 8.19 -22.55 7.03
N GLN A 395 7.35 -23.52 6.63
CA GLN A 395 5.93 -23.58 7.03
C GLN A 395 5.75 -24.35 8.35
N THR A 396 6.62 -25.33 8.64
CA THR A 396 6.49 -26.24 9.79
C THR A 396 7.26 -25.78 11.04
N CYS A 397 8.23 -24.87 10.90
CA CYS A 397 9.16 -24.50 11.97
C CYS A 397 9.23 -22.99 12.25
N VAL A 398 8.54 -22.15 11.46
CA VAL A 398 8.61 -20.69 11.54
C VAL A 398 7.19 -20.13 11.70
N GLY A 399 6.90 -19.58 12.88
CA GLY A 399 5.87 -18.56 13.04
C GLY A 399 6.40 -17.21 12.52
N ASN A 400 5.54 -16.21 12.35
CA ASN A 400 5.83 -15.01 11.55
C ASN A 400 6.88 -14.02 12.15
N CYS A 401 8.15 -14.41 12.22
CA CYS A 401 9.30 -13.56 12.58
C CYS A 401 10.18 -13.16 11.38
N ALA A 402 10.04 -13.81 10.21
CA ALA A 402 10.83 -13.50 9.02
C ALA A 402 9.98 -13.43 7.73
N GLY A 403 9.74 -12.22 7.23
CA GLY A 403 9.17 -12.02 5.89
C GLY A 403 10.16 -12.52 4.82
N ARG A 404 9.83 -13.65 4.16
CA ARG A 404 10.77 -14.43 3.34
C ARG A 404 11.46 -13.58 2.24
N LYS A 405 12.80 -13.64 2.23
CA LYS A 405 13.65 -13.30 1.07
C LYS A 405 14.13 -14.60 0.41
N ARG A 406 14.31 -14.58 -0.91
CA ARG A 406 15.36 -15.37 -1.58
C ARG A 406 16.09 -14.53 -2.63
N PHE A 407 17.41 -14.42 -2.47
CA PHE A 407 18.39 -14.19 -3.53
C PHE A 407 18.70 -15.57 -4.18
N GLN A 408 19.42 -15.77 -5.28
CA GLN A 408 20.67 -15.19 -5.86
C GLN A 408 20.61 -15.54 -7.39
N ILE A 409 21.40 -15.04 -8.36
CA ILE A 409 22.85 -14.84 -8.49
C ILE A 409 23.10 -13.65 -9.45
N ILE A 410 24.21 -12.92 -9.28
CA ILE A 410 24.65 -11.81 -10.17
C ILE A 410 26.12 -12.05 -10.58
N LEU A 411 26.47 -11.60 -11.80
CA LEU A 411 27.78 -11.21 -12.39
C LEU A 411 27.92 -11.83 -13.82
N THR A 412 28.42 -11.15 -14.86
CA THR A 412 29.12 -9.86 -14.95
C THR A 412 28.87 -9.20 -16.32
N MET A 413 28.71 -7.88 -16.38
CA MET A 413 29.07 -7.09 -17.57
C MET A 413 30.28 -6.23 -17.24
N LEU A 414 31.29 -6.19 -18.13
CA LEU A 414 32.22 -5.05 -18.28
C LEU A 414 33.09 -5.19 -19.56
N VAL A 415 32.68 -4.53 -20.65
CA VAL A 415 33.52 -4.18 -21.83
C VAL A 415 32.96 -2.83 -22.34
N VAL A 416 33.49 -1.69 -21.88
CA VAL A 416 34.55 -0.85 -22.51
C VAL A 416 34.02 0.19 -23.54
N TRP A 417 34.24 1.47 -23.23
CA TRP A 417 34.33 2.66 -24.11
C TRP A 417 33.10 3.01 -25.01
N SER A 418 32.91 4.22 -25.55
CA SER A 418 33.72 5.46 -25.64
C SER A 418 32.75 6.67 -25.67
N CYS A 419 33.00 7.80 -25.00
CA CYS A 419 33.81 8.95 -25.46
C CYS A 419 33.20 9.79 -26.61
N GLY A 420 32.99 11.09 -26.36
CA GLY A 420 32.39 12.10 -27.27
C GLY A 420 31.76 13.26 -26.46
N PHE A 421 32.45 14.33 -26.03
CA PHE A 421 32.91 15.51 -26.83
C PHE A 421 31.79 16.13 -27.70
N TYR A 422 31.50 17.44 -27.73
CA TYR A 422 32.30 18.66 -27.46
C TYR A 422 31.40 19.85 -26.97
N LEU A 423 32.02 20.94 -26.47
CA LEU A 423 31.52 22.31 -26.10
C LEU A 423 30.08 22.75 -26.51
N GLY A 424 29.33 23.60 -25.79
CA GLY A 424 29.59 24.84 -25.00
C GLY A 424 28.32 25.73 -25.11
N SER A 425 28.09 26.87 -24.46
CA SER A 425 28.83 27.73 -23.53
C SER A 425 27.86 28.63 -22.74
N LYS A 426 28.26 29.12 -21.54
CA LYS A 426 27.88 30.38 -20.83
C LYS A 426 26.51 31.03 -21.15
N ASP A 427 25.69 31.35 -20.15
CA ASP A 427 25.90 32.65 -19.48
C ASP A 427 25.43 32.76 -18.01
N ARG A 428 25.99 33.76 -17.31
CA ARG A 428 25.61 34.17 -15.95
C ARG A 428 24.62 35.34 -15.99
N MET A 429 23.56 35.29 -15.18
CA MET A 429 22.96 36.53 -14.67
C MET A 429 22.47 36.35 -13.22
N THR A 430 23.05 37.12 -12.32
CA THR A 430 22.70 37.19 -10.90
C THR A 430 21.54 38.16 -10.68
N PHE A 431 20.56 37.79 -9.84
CA PHE A 431 19.67 38.76 -9.19
C PHE A 431 19.52 38.44 -7.70
N ARG A 432 19.50 39.49 -6.86
CA ARG A 432 19.41 39.43 -5.40
C ARG A 432 17.98 39.67 -4.91
N LEU A 433 17.54 38.79 -4.02
CA LEU A 433 16.62 38.94 -2.87
C LEU A 433 15.76 40.22 -2.72
N ALA A 434 14.44 39.99 -2.57
CA ALA A 434 13.59 40.54 -1.51
C ALA A 434 12.34 39.62 -1.38
N SER A 435 12.30 38.60 -0.49
CA SER A 435 12.12 38.65 0.98
C SER A 435 10.67 38.88 1.45
N TYR A 436 9.92 37.80 1.78
CA TYR A 436 9.15 37.67 3.04
C TYR A 436 8.53 36.27 3.25
N VAL A 437 9.36 35.25 3.49
CA VAL A 437 8.95 34.04 4.24
C VAL A 437 10.10 33.71 5.20
N ASN A 438 9.79 33.46 6.47
CA ASN A 438 10.78 33.28 7.53
C ASN A 438 11.57 31.97 7.33
N GLN A 439 12.83 32.09 6.92
CA GLN A 439 13.80 30.99 6.98
C GLN A 439 14.41 30.93 8.38
N ASN A 440 13.72 30.25 9.32
CA ASN A 440 14.34 29.84 10.58
C ASN A 440 14.60 28.33 10.55
N GLU A 441 15.88 27.99 10.43
CA GLU A 441 16.51 26.74 10.86
C GLU A 441 15.95 25.41 10.32
N ILE A 442 16.30 25.08 9.07
CA ILE A 442 16.53 23.67 8.71
C ILE A 442 17.89 23.28 9.31
N THR A 443 17.87 22.69 10.49
CA THR A 443 19.06 22.13 11.15
C THR A 443 19.39 20.76 10.56
N ASP A 444 20.60 20.63 10.02
CA ASP A 444 21.14 19.37 9.52
C ASP A 444 21.51 18.47 10.71
N TYR A 445 20.66 17.50 11.04
CA TYR A 445 20.85 16.60 12.18
C TYR A 445 21.66 15.36 11.78
N SER A 446 22.98 15.52 11.68
CA SER A 446 23.94 14.42 11.67
C SER A 446 24.27 13.97 13.09
N GLY A 447 23.39 13.15 13.69
CA GLY A 447 23.67 12.55 15.00
C GLY A 447 22.46 11.91 15.70
N SER A 448 22.67 10.66 16.13
CA SER A 448 21.96 9.88 17.16
C SER A 448 20.41 9.74 17.16
N ASN A 449 19.96 8.47 17.24
CA ASN A 449 18.65 8.03 17.72
C ASN A 449 17.40 8.72 17.11
N LEU A 450 17.10 8.40 15.84
CA LEU A 450 15.79 8.65 15.24
C LEU A 450 14.88 7.41 15.33
N PRO A 451 13.63 7.53 15.79
CA PRO A 451 12.70 6.39 15.91
C PRO A 451 12.24 5.88 14.54
N SER A 452 12.02 4.57 14.45
CA SER A 452 11.31 3.93 13.34
C SER A 452 9.82 4.34 13.33
N ASP A 453 9.32 4.77 12.17
CA ASP A 453 8.01 5.40 11.95
C ASP A 453 7.78 6.72 12.72
N ILE A 454 8.28 7.83 12.14
CA ILE A 454 7.98 9.20 12.60
C ILE A 454 6.50 9.55 12.37
N CYS A 455 5.97 9.23 11.18
CA CYS A 455 4.54 9.34 10.88
C CYS A 455 3.82 8.03 11.25
N LYS A 456 3.24 7.97 12.44
CA LYS A 456 2.20 6.97 12.74
C LYS A 456 0.88 7.48 12.16
N PHE A 457 0.48 6.85 11.06
CA PHE A 457 -0.80 7.10 10.41
C PHE A 457 -1.88 6.31 11.17
N PRO A 458 -3.10 6.85 11.38
CA PRO A 458 -4.11 6.18 12.20
C PRO A 458 -4.54 4.86 11.59
N GLU A 459 -4.47 3.80 12.38
CA GLU A 459 -5.20 2.57 12.11
C GLU A 459 -6.64 2.78 12.56
N ILE A 460 -7.55 2.77 11.58
CA ILE A 460 -8.97 3.06 11.76
C ILE A 460 -9.74 1.81 11.39
N ASP A 461 -10.47 1.23 12.34
CA ASP A 461 -11.42 0.15 12.04
C ASP A 461 -12.53 0.69 11.14
N PRO A 462 -12.69 0.20 9.89
CA PRO A 462 -13.78 0.61 9.04
C PRO A 462 -15.16 0.24 9.61
N PHE A 463 -15.27 -0.66 10.59
CA PHE A 463 -16.53 -1.09 11.20
C PHE A 463 -16.72 -0.64 12.65
N ASP A 464 -16.00 0.40 13.09
CA ASP A 464 -16.15 1.00 14.42
C ASP A 464 -17.64 1.25 14.78
N PRO A 465 -18.15 0.74 15.92
CA PRO A 465 -19.56 0.87 16.29
C PRO A 465 -20.08 2.31 16.38
N SER A 466 -19.21 3.29 16.69
CA SER A 466 -19.58 4.71 16.72
C SER A 466 -20.00 5.23 15.34
N ILE A 467 -19.42 4.68 14.27
CA ILE A 467 -19.76 4.99 12.88
C ILE A 467 -21.00 4.22 12.44
N GLU A 468 -21.13 2.94 12.80
CA GLU A 468 -22.21 2.09 12.30
C GLU A 468 -23.61 2.65 12.63
N THR A 469 -23.78 3.23 13.83
CA THR A 469 -25.04 3.87 14.24
C THR A 469 -25.50 5.04 13.37
N HIS A 470 -24.60 5.60 12.55
CA HIS A 470 -24.88 6.74 11.67
C HIS A 470 -25.06 6.33 10.20
N LEU A 471 -24.79 5.07 9.84
CA LEU A 471 -24.88 4.57 8.46
C LEU A 471 -26.29 4.06 8.13
N LYS A 472 -26.77 4.40 6.94
CA LYS A 472 -28.09 4.00 6.42
C LYS A 472 -27.93 3.28 5.09
N ARG A 473 -27.72 1.96 5.13
CA ARG A 473 -27.57 1.12 3.91
C ARG A 473 -28.74 1.36 2.95
N LYS A 474 -28.46 1.95 1.79
CA LYS A 474 -29.45 2.22 0.73
C LYS A 474 -29.55 1.02 -0.21
N PRO A 475 -30.74 0.70 -0.76
CA PRO A 475 -30.86 -0.30 -1.82
C PRO A 475 -30.22 0.20 -3.13
N PRO A 476 -29.96 -0.69 -4.10
CA PRO A 476 -29.61 -0.31 -5.47
C PRO A 476 -30.57 0.72 -6.07
N LEU A 477 -30.07 1.59 -6.95
CA LEU A 477 -30.90 2.58 -7.63
C LEU A 477 -31.98 1.89 -8.48
N ASN A 478 -33.25 2.21 -8.23
CA ASN A 478 -34.35 1.87 -9.13
C ASN A 478 -34.76 3.10 -9.95
N CYS A 479 -34.69 2.97 -11.27
CA CYS A 479 -35.07 4.00 -12.24
C CYS A 479 -36.33 3.63 -13.04
N SER A 480 -36.94 2.45 -12.81
CA SER A 480 -38.05 1.93 -13.63
C SER A 480 -39.35 2.76 -13.59
N SER A 481 -39.46 3.72 -12.68
CA SER A 481 -40.59 4.66 -12.52
C SER A 481 -40.42 5.97 -13.28
N ASN A 482 -39.22 6.26 -13.81
CA ASN A 482 -38.95 7.44 -14.60
C ASN A 482 -39.34 7.21 -16.09
N THR A 483 -39.40 8.30 -16.85
CA THR A 483 -39.68 8.28 -18.30
C THR A 483 -38.68 7.38 -19.06
N PRO A 484 -39.10 6.33 -19.78
CA PRO A 484 -38.18 5.39 -20.41
C PRO A 484 -37.43 6.00 -21.60
N ASN A 485 -36.17 5.61 -21.79
CA ASN A 485 -35.37 5.90 -22.98
C ASN A 485 -35.90 5.07 -24.15
N LEU A 486 -36.60 5.69 -25.10
CA LEU A 486 -37.24 4.99 -26.23
C LEU A 486 -36.32 4.79 -27.45
N VAL A 487 -35.06 5.21 -27.33
CA VAL A 487 -34.05 5.11 -28.38
C VAL A 487 -32.73 4.58 -27.81
N TYR A 488 -31.93 3.98 -28.67
CA TYR A 488 -30.54 3.61 -28.42
C TYR A 488 -29.68 4.04 -29.60
N LEU A 489 -28.37 4.11 -29.39
CA LEU A 489 -27.37 4.39 -30.41
C LEU A 489 -26.63 3.09 -30.77
N GLU A 490 -26.52 2.78 -32.06
CA GLU A 490 -25.76 1.64 -32.55
C GLU A 490 -25.11 2.01 -33.91
N ASN A 491 -23.78 1.92 -34.01
CA ASN A 491 -23.02 2.17 -35.25
C ASN A 491 -23.39 3.50 -35.94
N ASP A 492 -23.35 4.61 -35.20
CA ASP A 492 -23.77 5.96 -35.64
C ASP A 492 -25.24 6.11 -36.07
N GLU A 493 -26.07 5.09 -35.89
CA GLU A 493 -27.51 5.14 -36.14
C GLU A 493 -28.29 5.19 -34.81
N ILE A 494 -29.08 6.25 -34.61
CA ILE A 494 -30.06 6.28 -33.52
C ILE A 494 -31.26 5.44 -33.96
N LYS A 495 -31.63 4.44 -33.16
CA LYS A 495 -32.73 3.51 -33.42
C LYS A 495 -33.80 3.60 -32.34
N VAL A 496 -35.07 3.51 -32.74
CA VAL A 496 -36.22 3.44 -31.83
C VAL A 496 -36.35 2.01 -31.31
N ASP A 497 -36.32 1.85 -29.98
CA ASP A 497 -36.55 0.56 -29.34
C ASP A 497 -38.05 0.21 -29.40
N SER A 498 -38.40 -0.66 -30.35
CA SER A 498 -39.78 -1.13 -30.54
C SER A 498 -40.33 -1.93 -29.34
N SER A 499 -39.46 -2.46 -28.46
CA SER A 499 -39.84 -3.21 -27.27
C SER A 499 -40.20 -2.27 -26.12
N LYS A 500 -39.31 -1.32 -25.77
CA LYS A 500 -39.60 -0.25 -24.80
C LYS A 500 -40.78 0.61 -25.26
N LEU A 501 -40.89 0.89 -26.57
CA LEU A 501 -42.04 1.62 -27.13
C LEU A 501 -43.38 0.89 -26.89
N LYS A 502 -43.44 -0.44 -27.06
CA LYS A 502 -44.64 -1.22 -26.75
C LYS A 502 -44.98 -1.22 -25.26
N GLN A 503 -43.98 -1.16 -24.38
CA GLN A 503 -44.19 -1.10 -22.94
C GLN A 503 -44.66 0.28 -22.47
N ALA A 504 -43.96 1.34 -22.89
CA ALA A 504 -44.26 2.74 -22.55
C ALA A 504 -45.64 3.21 -23.05
N LEU A 505 -46.17 2.56 -24.10
CA LEU A 505 -47.49 2.86 -24.68
C LEU A 505 -48.59 1.86 -24.25
N LYS A 506 -48.39 1.06 -23.19
CA LYS A 506 -49.48 0.25 -22.61
C LYS A 506 -50.58 1.15 -22.01
N PRO A 507 -51.87 0.79 -22.15
CA PRO A 507 -52.95 1.76 -22.03
C PRO A 507 -53.47 1.94 -20.60
N ASN A 508 -53.18 3.10 -20.00
CA ASN A 508 -54.09 3.71 -19.03
C ASN A 508 -54.79 4.90 -19.70
N ASN A 509 -56.00 4.66 -20.22
CA ASN A 509 -56.98 5.66 -20.70
C ASN A 509 -56.54 6.63 -21.82
N GLY A 510 -55.62 6.25 -22.71
CA GLY A 510 -55.39 6.99 -23.96
C GLY A 510 -54.50 6.25 -24.96
N ARG A 511 -54.87 6.26 -26.26
CA ARG A 511 -54.06 5.71 -27.35
C ARG A 511 -52.87 6.63 -27.69
N ARG A 512 -51.91 6.81 -26.77
CA ARG A 512 -50.62 7.43 -27.14
C ARG A 512 -49.92 6.53 -28.16
N ARG A 513 -49.50 7.11 -29.27
CA ARG A 513 -48.74 6.48 -30.36
C ARG A 513 -47.53 7.35 -30.65
N LEU A 514 -46.40 6.76 -31.04
CA LEU A 514 -45.25 7.54 -31.50
C LEU A 514 -45.63 8.39 -32.72
N GLY A 515 -45.54 9.71 -32.56
CA GLY A 515 -45.67 10.66 -33.66
C GLY A 515 -44.39 10.63 -34.50
N PHE A 516 -43.28 11.01 -33.87
CA PHE A 516 -41.92 11.01 -34.43
C PHE A 516 -40.88 11.19 -33.31
N CYS A 517 -39.62 10.91 -33.62
CA CYS A 517 -38.45 11.41 -32.88
C CYS A 517 -37.66 12.39 -33.75
N GLN A 518 -36.83 13.22 -33.12
CA GLN A 518 -35.81 14.05 -33.78
C GLN A 518 -34.59 14.15 -32.87
N TYR A 519 -33.39 14.26 -33.42
CA TYR A 519 -32.18 14.53 -32.64
C TYR A 519 -31.70 15.97 -32.83
N GLN A 520 -31.00 16.47 -31.82
CA GLN A 520 -30.36 17.78 -31.80
C GLN A 520 -28.88 17.60 -31.45
N ALA A 521 -28.00 18.27 -32.20
CA ALA A 521 -26.59 18.37 -31.82
C ALA A 521 -26.43 19.51 -30.81
N LEU A 522 -25.70 19.25 -29.74
CA LEU A 522 -25.38 20.19 -28.67
C LEU A 522 -23.91 20.59 -28.75
N GLU A 523 -23.65 21.88 -28.60
CA GLU A 523 -22.28 22.40 -28.49
C GLU A 523 -22.17 23.36 -27.30
N ARG A 524 -20.97 23.53 -26.76
CA ARG A 524 -20.70 24.54 -25.74
C ARG A 524 -20.76 25.92 -26.41
N LYS A 525 -21.48 26.88 -25.81
CA LYS A 525 -21.45 28.26 -26.29
C LYS A 525 -20.02 28.82 -26.17
N ALA A 526 -19.52 29.44 -27.23
CA ALA A 526 -18.21 30.08 -27.23
C ALA A 526 -18.04 31.06 -26.03
N ASN A 527 -16.84 31.07 -25.46
CA ASN A 527 -16.43 31.94 -24.35
C ASN A 527 -17.22 31.77 -23.02
N THR A 528 -17.87 30.63 -22.77
CA THR A 528 -18.48 30.35 -21.44
C THR A 528 -18.65 28.86 -21.17
N ASP A 529 -18.43 28.41 -19.92
CA ASP A 529 -18.67 27.02 -19.51
C ASP A 529 -20.07 26.77 -18.89
N ALA A 530 -20.92 27.81 -18.88
CA ALA A 530 -22.22 27.77 -18.22
C ALA A 530 -23.40 27.51 -19.19
N LYS A 531 -23.16 27.44 -20.51
CA LYS A 531 -24.22 27.35 -21.52
C LYS A 531 -23.87 26.41 -22.66
N ALA A 532 -24.77 25.48 -22.95
CA ALA A 532 -24.83 24.75 -24.21
C ALA A 532 -25.81 25.44 -25.17
N ILE A 533 -25.70 25.14 -26.45
CA ILE A 533 -26.59 25.58 -27.52
C ILE A 533 -26.91 24.40 -28.45
N VAL A 534 -28.08 24.44 -29.08
CA VAL A 534 -28.42 23.55 -30.18
C VAL A 534 -27.87 24.15 -31.47
N THR A 535 -26.96 23.45 -32.15
CA THR A 535 -26.37 23.89 -33.43
C THR A 535 -27.02 23.22 -34.64
N PHE A 536 -27.61 22.04 -34.45
CA PHE A 536 -28.33 21.30 -35.48
C PHE A 536 -29.59 20.65 -34.92
N THR A 537 -30.64 20.54 -35.73
CA THR A 537 -31.82 19.69 -35.46
C THR A 537 -32.10 18.83 -36.68
N SER A 538 -32.27 17.53 -36.48
CA SER A 538 -32.46 16.56 -37.54
C SER A 538 -33.84 16.65 -38.18
N VAL A 539 -33.98 16.03 -39.36
CA VAL A 539 -35.29 15.63 -39.86
C VAL A 539 -35.99 14.68 -38.88
N LYS A 540 -37.32 14.68 -38.90
CA LYS A 540 -38.15 13.82 -38.05
C LYS A 540 -38.11 12.37 -38.56
N PHE A 541 -37.92 11.42 -37.64
CA PHE A 541 -37.85 9.98 -37.95
C PHE A 541 -38.81 9.15 -37.08
N LYS A 542 -39.09 7.91 -37.47
CA LYS A 542 -39.99 6.98 -36.73
C LYS A 542 -39.40 5.59 -36.45
N ARG A 543 -38.23 5.28 -37.03
CA ARG A 543 -37.55 3.99 -36.89
C ARG A 543 -36.09 4.20 -36.53
N SER A 544 -35.37 4.94 -37.37
CA SER A 544 -33.98 5.26 -37.13
C SER A 544 -33.53 6.50 -37.92
N ILE A 545 -32.33 7.00 -37.60
CA ILE A 545 -31.65 8.07 -38.31
C ILE A 545 -30.13 7.98 -38.09
N ASN A 546 -29.34 8.20 -39.14
CA ASN A 546 -27.88 8.29 -39.02
C ASN A 546 -27.46 9.67 -38.48
N LEU A 547 -26.41 9.67 -37.66
CA LEU A 547 -25.74 10.88 -37.21
C LEU A 547 -24.89 11.50 -38.32
N ASN A 548 -24.59 12.79 -38.19
CA ASN A 548 -23.50 13.42 -38.94
C ASN A 548 -22.19 13.16 -38.18
N ASN A 549 -21.12 12.88 -38.93
CA ASN A 549 -19.78 12.61 -38.40
C ASN A 549 -19.18 13.80 -37.62
N SER A 550 -19.73 15.01 -37.73
CA SER A 550 -19.32 16.17 -36.93
C SER A 550 -20.01 16.30 -35.57
N HIS A 551 -21.10 15.55 -35.31
CA HIS A 551 -21.87 15.72 -34.08
C HIS A 551 -21.38 14.77 -32.97
N GLU A 552 -20.89 15.33 -31.86
CA GLU A 552 -20.45 14.57 -30.68
C GLU A 552 -21.53 14.42 -29.60
N HIS A 553 -22.21 15.52 -29.25
CA HIS A 553 -23.16 15.53 -28.14
C HIS A 553 -24.58 15.59 -28.68
N ILE A 554 -25.37 14.56 -28.40
CA ILE A 554 -26.68 14.37 -29.02
C ILE A 554 -27.78 14.36 -27.96
N LYS A 555 -28.86 15.10 -28.22
CA LYS A 555 -30.12 15.02 -27.48
C LYS A 555 -31.22 14.54 -28.43
N VAL A 556 -31.90 13.44 -28.11
CA VAL A 556 -32.98 12.87 -28.90
C VAL A 556 -34.30 13.09 -28.17
N GLU A 557 -35.29 13.66 -28.86
CA GLU A 557 -36.63 13.91 -28.33
C GLU A 557 -37.66 13.13 -29.13
N CYS A 558 -38.46 12.31 -28.46
CA CYS A 558 -39.54 11.54 -29.05
C CYS A 558 -40.90 12.07 -28.58
N PHE A 559 -41.79 12.31 -29.54
CA PHE A 559 -43.10 12.92 -29.36
C PHE A 559 -44.21 11.95 -29.72
N ASP A 560 -45.33 12.00 -29.00
CA ASP A 560 -46.56 11.30 -29.38
C ASP A 560 -47.27 11.99 -30.56
N THR A 561 -48.38 11.40 -31.02
CA THR A 561 -49.22 11.97 -32.09
C THR A 561 -49.88 13.31 -31.73
N ASN A 562 -49.83 13.73 -30.46
CA ASN A 562 -50.34 15.01 -29.98
C ASN A 562 -49.21 16.04 -29.80
N ASN A 563 -48.01 15.77 -30.33
CA ASN A 563 -46.79 16.55 -30.12
C ASN A 563 -46.37 16.70 -28.64
N THR A 564 -46.79 15.79 -27.75
CA THR A 564 -46.31 15.76 -26.36
C THR A 564 -45.00 14.97 -26.31
N ALA A 565 -43.96 15.52 -25.67
CA ALA A 565 -42.71 14.80 -25.45
C ALA A 565 -42.97 13.61 -24.50
N ILE A 566 -42.66 12.40 -24.96
CA ILE A 566 -42.87 11.13 -24.24
C ILE A 566 -41.58 10.41 -23.85
N SER A 567 -40.44 10.85 -24.41
CA SER A 567 -39.11 10.36 -24.04
C SER A 567 -38.06 11.36 -24.49
N ARG A 568 -36.98 11.45 -23.72
CA ARG A 568 -35.77 12.17 -24.09
C ARG A 568 -34.55 11.35 -23.68
N SER A 569 -33.58 11.24 -24.57
CA SER A 569 -32.36 10.45 -24.37
C SER A 569 -31.16 11.25 -24.85
N TYR A 570 -30.02 11.13 -24.17
CA TYR A 570 -28.82 11.87 -24.53
C TYR A 570 -27.68 10.89 -24.76
N PHE A 571 -26.92 11.12 -25.82
CA PHE A 571 -25.83 10.26 -26.26
C PHE A 571 -24.59 11.09 -26.50
N THR A 572 -23.46 10.45 -26.30
CA THR A 572 -22.14 10.90 -26.70
C THR A 572 -21.67 10.04 -27.86
N VAL A 573 -20.98 10.65 -28.80
CA VAL A 573 -20.16 9.98 -29.80
C VAL A 573 -18.82 10.69 -29.88
N MET A 574 -17.73 9.96 -29.70
CA MET A 574 -16.39 10.53 -29.83
C MET A 574 -16.02 10.69 -31.30
N ARG A 575 -15.60 11.89 -31.67
CA ARG A 575 -15.11 12.20 -33.02
C ARG A 575 -13.66 12.69 -32.93
N LEU A 576 -12.81 12.20 -33.82
CA LEU A 576 -11.47 12.79 -34.00
C LEU A 576 -11.61 14.25 -34.45
N ASP A 577 -10.63 15.07 -34.08
CA ASP A 577 -10.54 16.47 -34.52
C ASP A 577 -9.56 16.55 -35.70
N PRO A 578 -10.02 16.52 -36.97
CA PRO A 578 -9.15 16.29 -38.12
C PRO A 578 -8.12 17.41 -38.32
N GLU A 579 -8.35 18.59 -37.76
CA GLU A 579 -7.41 19.71 -37.79
C GLU A 579 -6.23 19.50 -36.84
N ASN A 580 -6.41 18.73 -35.76
CA ASN A 580 -5.41 18.49 -34.72
C ASN A 580 -4.78 17.09 -34.75
N GLU A 581 -5.42 16.07 -35.35
CA GLU A 581 -4.86 14.69 -35.37
C GLU A 581 -3.42 14.62 -35.91
N GLN A 582 -3.10 15.34 -36.99
CA GLN A 582 -1.73 15.37 -37.55
C GLN A 582 -0.73 15.97 -36.56
N ILE A 583 -1.11 17.03 -35.84
CA ILE A 583 -0.28 17.69 -34.82
C ILE A 583 -0.02 16.71 -33.67
N TYR A 584 -1.03 15.93 -33.28
CA TYR A 584 -0.88 14.92 -32.24
C TYR A 584 0.01 13.77 -32.67
N ASP A 585 -0.14 13.27 -33.89
CA ASP A 585 0.69 12.17 -34.41
C ASP A 585 2.16 12.58 -34.54
N ASP A 586 2.45 13.81 -34.98
CA ASP A 586 3.82 14.31 -35.04
C ASP A 586 4.40 14.62 -33.65
N SER A 587 3.59 15.14 -32.72
CA SER A 587 4.00 15.30 -31.32
C SER A 587 4.28 13.96 -30.65
N TYR A 588 3.47 12.94 -30.96
CA TYR A 588 3.61 11.59 -30.44
C TYR A 588 4.88 10.90 -30.95
N LYS A 589 5.20 11.01 -32.26
CA LYS A 589 6.49 10.54 -32.82
C LYS A 589 7.68 11.16 -32.08
N VAL A 590 7.68 12.49 -31.94
CA VAL A 590 8.74 13.22 -31.21
C VAL A 590 8.81 12.83 -29.73
N HIS A 591 7.68 12.47 -29.11
CA HIS A 591 7.63 11.97 -27.75
C HIS A 591 8.28 10.58 -27.64
N ILE A 592 7.89 9.60 -28.46
CA ILE A 592 8.46 8.25 -28.40
C ILE A 592 9.95 8.24 -28.78
N ASP A 593 10.36 8.98 -29.82
CA ASP A 593 11.76 9.05 -30.27
C ASP A 593 12.73 9.57 -29.18
N LYS A 594 12.21 10.36 -28.22
CA LYS A 594 12.98 10.94 -27.11
C LYS A 594 12.92 10.14 -25.80
N ASN A 595 12.06 9.13 -25.71
CA ASN A 595 11.81 8.41 -24.47
C ASN A 595 12.15 6.93 -24.64
N SER A 596 13.04 6.44 -23.77
CA SER A 596 13.32 5.02 -23.65
C SER A 596 12.81 4.54 -22.29
N PRO A 597 12.05 3.44 -22.23
CA PRO A 597 11.61 2.62 -23.37
C PRO A 597 10.39 3.23 -24.08
N LEU A 598 10.01 2.68 -25.25
CA LEU A 598 9.01 3.26 -26.16
C LEU A 598 7.54 3.03 -25.74
N GLU A 599 7.27 2.43 -24.57
CA GLU A 599 5.89 2.21 -24.11
C GLU A 599 5.22 3.51 -23.67
N THR A 600 4.13 3.85 -24.36
CA THR A 600 3.23 4.92 -23.98
C THR A 600 1.96 4.33 -23.38
N LEU A 601 1.66 4.71 -22.14
CA LEU A 601 0.51 4.23 -21.39
C LEU A 601 -0.60 5.27 -21.43
N SER A 602 -1.80 4.89 -21.82
CA SER A 602 -2.98 5.73 -21.60
C SER A 602 -3.24 5.87 -20.10
N ILE A 603 -3.78 7.01 -19.68
CA ILE A 603 -4.08 7.30 -18.27
C ILE A 603 -5.57 7.57 -18.12
N LEU A 604 -6.25 6.77 -17.30
CA LEU A 604 -7.64 7.01 -16.90
C LEU A 604 -7.70 7.27 -15.40
N MET A 605 -7.97 8.50 -15.02
CA MET A 605 -8.24 8.88 -13.63
C MET A 605 -9.76 8.85 -13.39
N ILE A 606 -10.20 8.14 -12.35
CA ILE A 606 -11.60 8.13 -11.90
C ILE A 606 -11.62 8.54 -10.42
N GLY A 607 -12.11 9.75 -10.17
CA GLY A 607 -12.33 10.28 -8.84
C GLY A 607 -13.77 10.11 -8.39
N ILE A 608 -13.99 9.73 -7.14
CA ILE A 608 -15.30 9.86 -6.47
C ILE A 608 -15.17 10.87 -5.33
N ASP A 609 -16.00 11.91 -5.37
CA ASP A 609 -15.97 13.02 -4.41
C ASP A 609 -16.37 12.58 -3.00
N GLY A 610 -15.64 13.08 -2.00
CA GLY A 610 -16.05 13.04 -0.60
C GLY A 610 -16.00 11.67 0.06
N PHE A 611 -15.02 10.83 -0.26
CA PHE A 611 -15.04 9.40 0.05
C PHE A 611 -13.74 8.87 0.69
N SER A 612 -13.82 8.42 1.95
CA SER A 612 -12.68 7.85 2.68
C SER A 612 -12.36 6.41 2.25
N LYS A 613 -11.12 5.96 2.52
CA LYS A 613 -10.71 4.53 2.37
C LYS A 613 -11.60 3.58 3.17
N GLN A 614 -11.92 3.94 4.41
CA GLN A 614 -12.72 3.14 5.32
C GLN A 614 -14.17 3.05 4.82
N HIS A 615 -14.75 4.14 4.32
CA HIS A 615 -16.09 4.09 3.78
C HIS A 615 -16.17 3.33 2.45
N PHE A 616 -15.15 3.40 1.59
CA PHE A 616 -15.09 2.54 0.40
C PHE A 616 -15.16 1.05 0.77
N THR A 617 -14.43 0.68 1.82
CA THR A 617 -14.46 -0.68 2.39
C THR A 617 -15.86 -1.06 2.91
N ARG A 618 -16.59 -0.12 3.54
CA ARG A 618 -17.96 -0.36 4.04
C ARG A 618 -19.03 -0.41 2.95
N SER A 619 -19.03 0.52 2.01
CA SER A 619 -20.20 0.84 1.17
C SER A 619 -20.08 0.42 -0.30
N MET A 620 -18.86 0.17 -0.80
CA MET A 620 -18.67 -0.46 -2.10
C MET A 620 -17.65 -1.63 -2.04
N PRO A 621 -17.86 -2.62 -1.15
CA PRO A 621 -16.92 -3.69 -0.94
C PRO A 621 -16.67 -4.52 -2.20
N LYS A 622 -17.66 -4.73 -3.08
CA LYS A 622 -17.48 -5.54 -4.29
C LYS A 622 -16.61 -4.83 -5.33
N THR A 623 -16.76 -3.51 -5.45
CA THR A 623 -15.91 -2.66 -6.29
C THR A 623 -14.48 -2.65 -5.77
N ARG A 624 -14.27 -2.47 -4.46
CA ARG A 624 -12.94 -2.49 -3.84
C ARG A 624 -12.26 -3.86 -3.96
N ASP A 625 -13.00 -4.94 -3.72
CA ASP A 625 -12.50 -6.31 -3.88
C ASP A 625 -12.12 -6.61 -5.33
N PHE A 626 -12.90 -6.14 -6.31
CA PHE A 626 -12.55 -6.31 -7.72
C PHE A 626 -11.29 -5.52 -8.11
N LEU A 627 -11.10 -4.29 -7.61
CA LEU A 627 -9.84 -3.56 -7.80
C LEU A 627 -8.65 -4.37 -7.25
N LEU A 628 -8.73 -4.82 -6.00
CA LEU A 628 -7.61 -5.48 -5.32
C LEU A 628 -7.33 -6.89 -5.84
N LYS A 629 -8.35 -7.76 -5.86
CA LYS A 629 -8.21 -9.20 -6.10
C LYS A 629 -8.20 -9.56 -7.60
N GLU A 630 -8.96 -8.81 -8.40
CA GLU A 630 -9.21 -9.15 -9.81
C GLU A 630 -8.43 -8.28 -10.80
N LEU A 631 -8.01 -7.07 -10.39
CA LEU A 631 -7.20 -6.14 -11.19
C LEU A 631 -5.80 -5.88 -10.62
N GLY A 632 -5.45 -6.44 -9.45
CA GLY A 632 -4.13 -6.27 -8.83
C GLY A 632 -3.82 -4.85 -8.38
N ALA A 633 -4.82 -4.06 -7.99
CA ALA A 633 -4.67 -2.66 -7.65
C ALA A 633 -3.73 -2.42 -6.45
N LEU A 634 -2.85 -1.43 -6.57
CA LEU A 634 -1.94 -0.99 -5.52
C LEU A 634 -2.58 0.16 -4.73
N GLU A 635 -3.12 -0.14 -3.55
CA GLU A 635 -3.72 0.84 -2.63
C GLU A 635 -2.63 1.59 -1.84
N MET A 636 -2.60 2.92 -1.92
CA MET A 636 -1.71 3.76 -1.11
C MET A 636 -2.33 3.94 0.29
N HIS A 637 -1.84 3.18 1.27
CA HIS A 637 -2.50 3.06 2.58
C HIS A 637 -2.31 4.28 3.49
N LYS A 638 -1.20 5.02 3.34
CA LYS A 638 -0.89 6.26 4.09
C LYS A 638 -1.02 7.51 3.19
N HIS A 639 -2.08 7.57 2.38
CA HIS A 639 -2.38 8.73 1.51
C HIS A 639 -3.19 9.80 2.24
N ASN A 640 -2.72 11.05 2.16
CA ASN A 640 -3.26 12.18 2.91
C ASN A 640 -3.75 13.29 1.97
N LYS A 641 -4.90 13.89 2.28
CA LYS A 641 -5.36 15.09 1.57
C LYS A 641 -4.49 16.32 1.85
N LEU A 642 -4.70 17.40 1.09
CA LEU A 642 -4.00 18.69 1.21
C LEU A 642 -4.90 19.87 1.64
N GLY A 643 -6.22 19.77 1.51
CA GLY A 643 -7.11 20.91 1.81
C GLY A 643 -8.53 20.52 2.24
N TYR A 644 -9.32 21.51 2.66
CA TYR A 644 -10.66 21.27 3.21
C TYR A 644 -11.64 20.67 2.18
N SER A 645 -11.68 21.22 0.96
CA SER A 645 -12.66 20.89 -0.09
C SER A 645 -11.99 20.36 -1.38
N THR A 646 -12.79 20.03 -2.39
CA THR A 646 -12.35 19.42 -3.65
C THR A 646 -11.25 20.19 -4.38
N SER A 647 -11.39 21.51 -4.57
CA SER A 647 -10.46 22.31 -5.39
C SER A 647 -9.02 22.36 -4.81
N PRO A 648 -8.81 22.63 -3.50
CA PRO A 648 -7.50 22.50 -2.85
C PRO A 648 -6.83 21.12 -2.91
N ASN A 649 -7.57 20.04 -3.23
CA ASN A 649 -7.02 18.69 -3.38
C ASN A 649 -6.75 18.33 -4.85
N VAL A 650 -7.71 18.63 -5.73
CA VAL A 650 -7.65 18.31 -7.17
C VAL A 650 -6.68 19.20 -7.95
N VAL A 651 -6.54 20.48 -7.60
CA VAL A 651 -5.57 21.36 -8.28
C VAL A 651 -4.12 20.87 -8.08
N PRO A 652 -3.62 20.60 -6.87
CA PRO A 652 -2.28 20.05 -6.69
C PRO A 652 -2.11 18.61 -7.21
N LEU A 653 -3.16 17.77 -7.17
CA LEU A 653 -3.19 16.44 -7.81
C LEU A 653 -2.83 16.48 -9.30
N LEU A 654 -3.21 17.56 -9.99
CA LEU A 654 -3.13 17.66 -11.44
C LEU A 654 -2.12 18.70 -11.95
N THR A 655 -1.56 19.54 -11.07
CA THR A 655 -0.60 20.61 -11.44
C THR A 655 0.69 20.62 -10.60
N GLY A 656 0.73 19.87 -9.50
CA GLY A 656 1.82 19.93 -8.52
C GLY A 656 1.88 21.24 -7.72
N ARG A 657 0.91 22.15 -7.86
CA ARG A 657 0.86 23.46 -7.19
C ARG A 657 -0.50 23.70 -6.53
N THR A 658 -0.54 24.52 -5.48
CA THR A 658 -1.79 24.92 -4.83
C THR A 658 -2.45 26.13 -5.51
N ASN A 659 -3.71 26.42 -5.14
CA ASN A 659 -4.42 27.61 -5.61
C ASN A 659 -3.72 28.91 -5.20
N GLU A 660 -3.16 28.93 -3.99
CA GLU A 660 -2.47 30.07 -3.39
C GLU A 660 -1.13 30.31 -4.09
N GLU A 661 -0.41 29.25 -4.44
CA GLU A 661 0.81 29.35 -5.24
C GLU A 661 0.54 29.89 -6.66
N PHE A 662 -0.61 29.61 -7.25
CA PHE A 662 -1.00 30.22 -8.53
C PHE A 662 -1.44 31.68 -8.35
N ALA A 663 -2.18 32.01 -7.29
CA ALA A 663 -2.64 33.37 -7.02
C ALA A 663 -1.48 34.34 -6.67
N ALA A 664 -0.44 33.83 -6.02
CA ALA A 664 0.77 34.59 -5.71
C ALA A 664 1.72 34.76 -6.92
N ASP A 665 1.62 33.91 -7.94
CA ASP A 665 2.49 33.92 -9.12
C ASP A 665 1.85 34.73 -10.26
N SER A 666 2.27 35.99 -10.36
CA SER A 666 1.74 36.97 -11.31
C SER A 666 1.85 36.55 -12.78
N LYS A 667 2.68 35.54 -13.12
CA LYS A 667 2.74 34.93 -14.45
C LYS A 667 1.40 34.33 -14.88
N TRP A 668 0.66 33.74 -13.95
CA TRP A 668 -0.61 33.06 -14.24
C TRP A 668 -1.82 33.99 -14.16
N GLN A 669 -1.68 35.15 -13.50
CA GLN A 669 -2.76 36.10 -13.24
C GLN A 669 -3.98 35.47 -12.54
N PHE A 670 -3.78 34.36 -11.84
CA PHE A 670 -4.85 33.48 -11.37
C PHE A 670 -5.75 34.17 -10.35
N GLN A 671 -7.06 34.13 -10.62
CA GLN A 671 -8.08 34.67 -9.73
C GLN A 671 -8.86 33.50 -9.12
N THR A 672 -8.96 33.44 -7.78
CA THR A 672 -9.63 32.35 -7.06
C THR A 672 -11.06 32.11 -7.52
N HIS A 673 -11.78 33.19 -7.87
CA HIS A 673 -13.16 33.18 -8.38
C HIS A 673 -13.27 33.37 -9.90
N GLY A 674 -12.14 33.27 -10.62
CA GLY A 674 -12.03 33.54 -12.05
C GLY A 674 -12.28 32.32 -12.94
N SER A 675 -11.72 32.36 -14.14
CA SER A 675 -11.72 31.22 -15.06
C SER A 675 -10.47 30.36 -14.92
N MET A 676 -10.66 29.05 -15.00
CA MET A 676 -9.59 28.05 -14.99
C MET A 676 -8.72 28.08 -16.26
N ASP A 677 -9.13 28.79 -17.32
CA ASP A 677 -8.30 29.04 -18.51
C ASP A 677 -6.91 29.59 -18.14
N GLN A 678 -6.85 30.43 -17.10
CA GLN A 678 -5.64 31.09 -16.61
C GLN A 678 -4.52 30.10 -16.30
N ILE A 679 -4.86 28.95 -15.68
CA ILE A 679 -3.90 27.90 -15.32
C ILE A 679 -4.05 26.62 -16.16
N ASN A 680 -4.88 26.62 -17.23
CA ASN A 680 -5.19 25.39 -17.97
C ASN A 680 -3.92 24.71 -18.52
N ALA A 681 -2.93 25.50 -18.92
CA ALA A 681 -1.66 24.99 -19.45
C ALA A 681 -0.78 24.23 -18.41
N ALA A 682 -1.07 24.37 -17.11
CA ALA A 682 -0.35 23.73 -15.99
C ALA A 682 -0.88 22.33 -15.62
N PHE A 683 -2.06 21.93 -16.12
CA PHE A 683 -2.63 20.63 -15.80
C PHE A 683 -1.94 19.49 -16.57
N ALA A 684 -1.87 18.31 -15.95
CA ALA A 684 -1.30 17.10 -16.53
C ALA A 684 -1.97 16.69 -17.87
N TRP A 685 -3.25 17.01 -18.11
CA TRP A 685 -3.86 16.82 -19.43
C TRP A 685 -3.25 17.73 -20.50
N SER A 686 -2.86 18.96 -20.14
CA SER A 686 -2.16 19.87 -21.05
C SER A 686 -0.72 19.45 -21.32
N ASP A 687 -0.06 18.78 -20.38
CA ASP A 687 1.19 18.06 -20.65
C ASP A 687 0.96 16.89 -21.61
N ALA A 688 -0.02 16.03 -21.33
CA ALA A 688 -0.36 14.88 -22.18
C ALA A 688 -0.68 15.30 -23.63
N ARG A 689 -1.49 16.37 -23.82
CA ARG A 689 -1.80 16.94 -25.13
C ARG A 689 -0.54 17.37 -25.90
N ARG A 690 0.44 17.96 -25.21
CA ARG A 690 1.75 18.33 -25.81
C ARG A 690 2.60 17.13 -26.23
N LEU A 691 2.31 15.95 -25.68
CA LEU A 691 2.95 14.68 -26.03
C LEU A 691 2.15 13.85 -27.05
N GLY A 692 1.09 14.42 -27.65
CA GLY A 692 0.26 13.78 -28.67
C GLY A 692 -0.89 12.91 -28.14
N TYR A 693 -1.15 12.94 -26.83
CA TYR A 693 -2.28 12.22 -26.23
C TYR A 693 -3.58 12.96 -26.54
N ARG A 694 -4.65 12.22 -26.85
CA ARG A 694 -6.01 12.78 -26.93
C ARG A 694 -6.57 12.92 -25.51
N THR A 695 -7.21 14.03 -25.19
CA THR A 695 -7.52 14.42 -23.81
C THR A 695 -9.02 14.46 -23.50
N ALA A 696 -9.44 14.03 -22.31
CA ALA A 696 -10.85 14.00 -21.91
C ALA A 696 -11.12 14.50 -20.48
N LEU A 697 -12.25 15.20 -20.29
CA LEU A 697 -12.80 15.63 -19.00
C LEU A 697 -14.25 15.16 -18.86
N VAL A 698 -14.51 14.40 -17.80
CA VAL A 698 -15.79 13.69 -17.57
C VAL A 698 -16.32 14.08 -16.20
N PHE A 699 -17.45 14.81 -16.16
CA PHE A 699 -18.10 15.24 -14.92
C PHE A 699 -19.58 14.90 -14.93
N ASP A 700 -20.17 14.68 -13.77
CA ASP A 700 -21.58 14.32 -13.59
C ASP A 700 -22.45 15.45 -12.98
N GLN A 701 -21.82 16.59 -12.64
CA GLN A 701 -22.43 17.76 -12.01
C GLN A 701 -22.00 19.07 -12.69
N VAL A 702 -22.89 20.07 -12.74
CA VAL A 702 -22.60 21.36 -13.37
C VAL A 702 -21.79 22.35 -12.52
N THR A 703 -21.97 22.35 -11.20
CA THR A 703 -21.44 23.40 -10.29
C THR A 703 -20.47 22.90 -9.23
N VAL A 704 -20.50 21.60 -8.89
CA VAL A 704 -19.88 21.07 -7.67
C VAL A 704 -18.46 20.53 -7.90
N THR A 705 -17.92 20.61 -9.12
CA THR A 705 -16.56 20.12 -9.40
C THR A 705 -15.48 21.12 -8.98
N ALA A 706 -14.25 20.63 -8.77
CA ALA A 706 -13.05 21.42 -8.45
C ALA A 706 -12.77 22.66 -9.32
N PHE A 707 -13.39 22.73 -10.50
CA PHE A 707 -13.20 23.75 -11.53
C PHE A 707 -14.38 24.73 -11.64
N HIS A 708 -15.54 24.40 -11.06
CA HIS A 708 -16.79 25.16 -11.16
C HIS A 708 -17.31 25.67 -9.81
N TYR A 709 -16.94 25.03 -8.70
CA TYR A 709 -17.33 25.50 -7.37
C TYR A 709 -16.69 26.87 -7.12
N GLU A 710 -17.54 27.88 -6.90
CA GLU A 710 -17.18 29.30 -6.76
C GLU A 710 -16.38 29.91 -7.95
N ARG A 711 -16.43 29.27 -9.13
CA ARG A 711 -15.57 29.59 -10.29
C ARG A 711 -16.35 29.61 -11.61
N GLN A 712 -15.76 30.20 -12.64
CA GLN A 712 -16.39 30.32 -13.97
C GLN A 712 -16.24 29.07 -14.86
N GLY A 713 -15.51 28.04 -14.43
CA GLY A 713 -15.08 26.94 -15.30
C GLY A 713 -14.07 27.44 -16.35
N PHE A 714 -14.14 26.88 -17.55
CA PHE A 714 -13.26 27.23 -18.67
C PHE A 714 -14.02 28.00 -19.77
N ASN A 715 -13.58 29.21 -20.14
CA ASN A 715 -14.19 29.92 -21.26
C ASN A 715 -13.72 29.34 -22.61
N LYS A 716 -12.55 28.69 -22.65
CA LYS A 716 -12.06 27.89 -23.79
C LYS A 716 -12.33 26.40 -23.55
N LYS A 717 -12.36 25.59 -24.61
CA LYS A 717 -12.48 24.12 -24.48
C LYS A 717 -11.13 23.62 -23.91
N PRO A 718 -11.07 22.99 -22.71
CA PRO A 718 -9.79 22.72 -22.05
C PRO A 718 -9.08 21.44 -22.54
N VAL A 719 -9.83 20.52 -23.16
CA VAL A 719 -9.43 19.19 -23.64
C VAL A 719 -10.17 18.83 -24.94
N ASP A 720 -9.79 17.75 -25.60
CA ASP A 720 -10.42 17.28 -26.85
C ASP A 720 -11.84 16.77 -26.65
N HIS A 721 -12.08 16.02 -25.58
CA HIS A 721 -13.36 15.38 -25.27
C HIS A 721 -13.92 15.93 -23.96
N TYR A 722 -14.86 16.86 -24.06
CA TYR A 722 -15.42 17.55 -22.89
C TYR A 722 -16.92 17.32 -22.78
N LEU A 723 -17.35 16.47 -21.84
CA LEU A 723 -18.75 16.02 -21.67
C LEU A 723 -19.76 17.16 -21.37
N ARG A 724 -19.25 18.35 -21.04
CA ARG A 724 -19.99 19.50 -20.49
C ARG A 724 -21.32 19.86 -21.16
N PRO A 725 -21.48 19.88 -22.50
CA PRO A 725 -22.74 20.29 -23.12
C PRO A 725 -23.91 19.39 -22.76
N ILE A 726 -23.67 18.08 -22.59
CA ILE A 726 -24.69 17.13 -22.16
C ILE A 726 -25.05 17.37 -20.69
N VAL A 727 -24.06 17.51 -19.81
CA VAL A 727 -24.29 17.73 -18.37
C VAL A 727 -25.12 19.01 -18.12
N LEU A 728 -24.84 20.07 -18.88
CA LEU A 728 -25.58 21.34 -18.81
C LEU A 728 -27.05 21.24 -19.24
N GLU A 729 -27.35 20.40 -20.25
CA GLU A 729 -28.72 20.22 -20.75
C GLU A 729 -29.46 19.06 -20.09
N SER A 730 -28.73 18.10 -19.51
CA SER A 730 -29.28 16.98 -18.77
C SER A 730 -29.77 17.40 -17.38
N GLU A 731 -29.05 18.28 -16.70
CA GLU A 731 -29.38 18.75 -15.34
C GLU A 731 -30.67 19.59 -15.31
N LYS A 732 -30.98 20.29 -16.40
CA LYS A 732 -32.22 21.08 -16.56
C LYS A 732 -33.44 20.23 -16.94
N ASP A 733 -33.26 18.95 -17.26
CA ASP A 733 -34.32 18.13 -17.84
C ASP A 733 -35.29 17.57 -16.78
N THR A 734 -36.42 18.25 -16.62
CA THR A 734 -37.49 17.83 -15.72
C THR A 734 -38.26 16.59 -16.18
N LEU A 735 -38.22 16.21 -17.47
CA LEU A 735 -38.97 15.07 -18.03
C LEU A 735 -38.38 13.73 -17.59
N ILE A 736 -37.06 13.65 -17.44
CA ILE A 736 -36.34 12.37 -17.21
C ILE A 736 -35.63 12.30 -15.86
N ARG A 737 -35.43 13.44 -15.16
CA ARG A 737 -34.92 13.51 -13.77
C ARG A 737 -36.00 13.44 -12.69
N THR A 738 -37.27 13.56 -13.05
CA THR A 738 -38.41 13.45 -12.11
C THR A 738 -39.00 12.05 -12.19
N PRO A 739 -39.23 11.31 -11.08
CA PRO A 739 -39.03 11.71 -9.68
C PRO A 739 -37.60 11.49 -9.12
N ASN A 740 -36.79 10.59 -9.67
CA ASN A 740 -35.47 10.25 -9.10
C ASN A 740 -34.32 11.03 -9.77
N LYS A 741 -33.70 11.95 -9.02
CA LYS A 741 -32.59 12.81 -9.49
C LYS A 741 -31.30 12.07 -9.85
N ASN A 742 -31.13 10.82 -9.41
CA ASN A 742 -29.95 9.97 -9.73
C ASN A 742 -30.19 9.08 -10.96
N CYS A 743 -31.38 9.19 -11.57
CA CYS A 743 -31.78 8.46 -12.76
C CYS A 743 -31.91 9.40 -13.95
N TYR A 744 -31.68 8.84 -15.13
CA TYR A 744 -31.72 9.51 -16.40
C TYR A 744 -32.68 8.76 -17.33
N GLY A 745 -33.97 9.06 -17.12
CA GLY A 745 -35.03 8.18 -17.56
C GLY A 745 -34.96 6.86 -16.79
N ASP A 746 -35.17 5.74 -17.47
CA ASP A 746 -35.17 4.39 -16.90
C ASP A 746 -33.80 3.81 -16.53
N GLU A 747 -32.72 4.60 -16.60
CA GLU A 747 -31.33 4.18 -16.38
C GLU A 747 -30.65 5.04 -15.30
N ALA A 748 -29.63 4.53 -14.61
CA ALA A 748 -28.88 5.32 -13.62
C ALA A 748 -27.97 6.34 -14.33
N GLU A 749 -27.93 7.60 -13.84
CA GLU A 749 -27.14 8.68 -14.48
C GLU A 749 -25.64 8.32 -14.56
N VAL A 750 -25.11 7.68 -13.52
CA VAL A 750 -23.72 7.22 -13.46
C VAL A 750 -23.37 6.27 -14.61
N SER A 751 -24.33 5.48 -15.10
CA SER A 751 -24.11 4.56 -16.24
C SER A 751 -23.84 5.29 -17.56
N LYS A 752 -24.37 6.51 -17.77
CA LYS A 752 -24.13 7.28 -19.01
C LYS A 752 -22.69 7.80 -19.11
N LEU A 753 -22.03 7.94 -17.97
CA LEU A 753 -20.61 8.30 -17.88
C LEU A 753 -19.74 7.11 -18.27
N TYR A 754 -20.19 5.89 -17.93
CA TYR A 754 -19.51 4.65 -18.32
C TYR A 754 -19.57 4.47 -19.84
N ASP A 755 -20.72 4.74 -20.47
CA ASP A 755 -20.87 4.73 -21.93
C ASP A 755 -19.84 5.67 -22.60
N TYR A 756 -19.57 6.85 -22.02
CA TYR A 756 -18.54 7.78 -22.50
C TYR A 756 -17.11 7.27 -22.28
N ILE A 757 -16.82 6.74 -21.08
CA ILE A 757 -15.50 6.20 -20.75
C ILE A 757 -15.16 5.01 -21.66
N LEU A 758 -16.11 4.09 -21.88
CA LEU A 758 -15.94 2.94 -22.77
C LEU A 758 -15.70 3.36 -24.24
N GLN A 759 -16.32 4.44 -24.70
CA GLN A 759 -16.06 4.99 -26.03
C GLN A 759 -14.60 5.43 -26.23
N LEU A 760 -13.94 6.02 -25.21
CA LEU A 760 -12.50 6.35 -25.31
C LEU A 760 -11.68 5.10 -25.67
N PHE A 761 -11.97 3.99 -24.97
CA PHE A 761 -11.25 2.73 -25.20
C PHE A 761 -11.56 2.14 -26.57
N HIS A 762 -12.83 2.07 -26.96
CA HIS A 762 -13.19 1.52 -28.27
C HIS A 762 -12.61 2.34 -29.42
N HIS A 763 -12.49 3.66 -29.27
CA HIS A 763 -11.97 4.54 -30.31
C HIS A 763 -10.43 4.54 -30.37
N TYR A 764 -9.74 4.61 -29.21
CA TYR A 764 -8.28 4.81 -29.15
C TYR A 764 -7.45 3.55 -28.86
N ASN A 765 -8.06 2.48 -28.35
CA ASN A 765 -7.37 1.22 -27.99
C ASN A 765 -7.71 0.04 -28.93
N SER A 766 -8.33 0.33 -30.08
CA SER A 766 -8.60 -0.64 -31.16
C SER A 766 -7.28 -1.15 -31.77
N THR A 767 -7.10 -2.47 -31.83
CA THR A 767 -5.79 -3.12 -32.07
C THR A 767 -5.26 -3.07 -33.50
N ASN A 768 -5.93 -2.39 -34.44
CA ASN A 768 -5.64 -2.45 -35.89
C ASN A 768 -5.23 -1.11 -36.53
N THR A 769 -5.04 -0.05 -35.73
CA THR A 769 -4.46 1.23 -36.18
C THR A 769 -3.41 1.69 -35.18
N ASN A 770 -2.44 2.49 -35.63
CA ASN A 770 -1.32 3.01 -34.83
C ASN A 770 -1.78 3.42 -33.42
N ARG A 771 -1.14 2.89 -32.36
CA ARG A 771 -1.57 3.07 -30.96
C ARG A 771 -1.66 4.54 -30.58
N THR A 772 -2.88 5.02 -30.35
CA THR A 772 -3.14 6.41 -29.96
C THR A 772 -3.31 6.52 -28.45
N PRO A 773 -2.37 7.13 -27.71
CA PRO A 773 -2.50 7.27 -26.26
C PRO A 773 -3.56 8.32 -25.91
N PHE A 774 -4.20 8.17 -24.74
CA PHE A 774 -5.16 9.16 -24.23
C PHE A 774 -4.93 9.47 -22.74
N PHE A 775 -5.33 10.67 -22.33
CA PHE A 775 -5.40 11.07 -20.92
C PHE A 775 -6.83 11.50 -20.59
N ALA A 776 -7.49 10.80 -19.68
CA ALA A 776 -8.86 11.06 -19.27
C ALA A 776 -8.95 11.32 -17.77
N TYR A 777 -9.53 12.46 -17.38
CA TYR A 777 -9.85 12.76 -15.99
C TYR A 777 -11.37 12.78 -15.79
N SER A 778 -11.85 11.82 -15.00
CA SER A 778 -13.23 11.71 -14.57
C SER A 778 -13.36 12.06 -13.09
N PHE A 779 -14.39 12.82 -12.72
CA PHE A 779 -14.68 13.15 -11.33
C PHE A 779 -16.19 13.13 -11.07
N LEU A 780 -16.60 12.29 -10.12
CA LEU A 780 -17.98 11.86 -9.90
C LEU A 780 -18.47 12.33 -8.53
N ALA A 781 -19.48 13.20 -8.51
CA ALA A 781 -20.00 13.83 -7.31
C ALA A 781 -21.53 13.72 -7.17
N ARG A 782 -22.28 13.26 -8.18
CA ARG A 782 -23.75 13.20 -8.12
C ARG A 782 -24.25 12.27 -7.03
N LEU A 783 -23.66 11.07 -6.96
CA LEU A 783 -24.14 10.03 -6.06
C LEU A 783 -23.72 10.29 -4.61
N THR A 784 -22.49 10.73 -4.35
CA THR A 784 -21.90 10.77 -3.00
C THR A 784 -21.98 12.13 -2.29
N HIS A 785 -21.75 13.25 -2.99
CA HIS A 785 -21.51 14.58 -2.37
C HIS A 785 -22.62 15.04 -1.40
N ASN A 786 -23.89 14.72 -1.67
CA ASN A 786 -25.03 15.24 -0.89
C ASN A 786 -25.62 14.24 0.13
N ASP A 787 -25.37 12.95 -0.03
CA ASP A 787 -25.74 11.90 0.93
C ASP A 787 -24.74 10.76 0.81
N TYR A 788 -23.75 10.75 1.70
CA TYR A 788 -22.71 9.72 1.82
C TYR A 788 -23.26 8.28 1.76
N ASN A 789 -24.49 8.06 2.25
CA ASN A 789 -25.11 6.74 2.25
C ASN A 789 -25.56 6.26 0.86
N MET A 790 -25.75 7.16 -0.11
CA MET A 790 -26.09 6.79 -1.49
C MET A 790 -24.96 6.00 -2.18
N ALA A 791 -23.75 6.03 -1.63
CA ALA A 791 -22.65 5.14 -2.01
C ALA A 791 -23.02 3.65 -1.96
N PHE A 792 -23.83 3.22 -0.98
CA PHE A 792 -24.33 1.85 -0.88
C PHE A 792 -25.16 1.44 -2.11
N SER A 793 -25.83 2.39 -2.78
CA SER A 793 -26.54 2.15 -4.03
C SER A 793 -25.62 2.00 -5.24
N GLY A 794 -24.37 2.48 -5.16
CA GLY A 794 -23.44 2.60 -6.28
C GLY A 794 -22.56 1.38 -6.57
N ASP A 795 -22.29 0.53 -5.58
CA ASP A 795 -21.30 -0.58 -5.68
C ASP A 795 -21.46 -1.44 -6.94
N HIS A 796 -22.68 -1.87 -7.25
CA HIS A 796 -22.96 -2.69 -8.43
C HIS A 796 -22.74 -1.94 -9.77
N LEU A 797 -22.85 -0.61 -9.78
CA LEU A 797 -22.61 0.22 -10.97
C LEU A 797 -21.11 0.37 -11.21
N TYR A 798 -20.34 0.75 -10.19
CA TYR A 798 -18.88 0.92 -10.33
C TYR A 798 -18.18 -0.41 -10.65
N LEU A 799 -18.63 -1.51 -10.02
CA LEU A 799 -18.21 -2.86 -10.38
C LEU A 799 -18.50 -3.21 -11.85
N LYS A 800 -19.66 -2.80 -12.39
CA LYS A 800 -19.99 -3.05 -13.81
C LYS A 800 -19.00 -2.34 -14.73
N LEU A 801 -18.69 -1.06 -14.49
CA LEU A 801 -17.67 -0.34 -15.26
C LEU A 801 -16.34 -1.09 -15.28
N LEU A 802 -15.82 -1.48 -14.12
CA LEU A 802 -14.53 -2.17 -14.02
C LEU A 802 -14.53 -3.54 -14.73
N LYS A 803 -15.65 -4.27 -14.68
CA LYS A 803 -15.82 -5.53 -15.43
C LYS A 803 -15.85 -5.32 -16.94
N ASP A 804 -16.58 -4.30 -17.41
CA ASP A 804 -16.67 -3.98 -18.84
C ASP A 804 -15.31 -3.50 -19.39
N LEU A 805 -14.56 -2.71 -18.62
CA LEU A 805 -13.18 -2.33 -18.95
C LEU A 805 -12.26 -3.54 -19.06
N ARG A 806 -12.35 -4.50 -18.12
CA ARG A 806 -11.57 -5.75 -18.21
C ARG A 806 -11.97 -6.55 -19.46
N ALA A 807 -13.26 -6.71 -19.73
CA ALA A 807 -13.78 -7.51 -20.83
C ALA A 807 -13.44 -6.94 -22.23
N THR A 808 -13.33 -5.62 -22.36
CA THR A 808 -13.01 -4.92 -23.62
C THR A 808 -11.51 -4.82 -23.91
N ASN A 809 -10.65 -5.47 -23.11
CA ASN A 809 -9.19 -5.37 -23.18
C ASN A 809 -8.65 -3.94 -22.98
N ALA A 810 -9.48 -3.03 -22.43
CA ALA A 810 -9.16 -1.62 -22.16
C ALA A 810 -7.90 -1.43 -21.30
N LEU A 811 -7.67 -2.39 -20.40
CA LEU A 811 -6.57 -2.39 -19.42
C LEU A 811 -5.21 -2.73 -20.03
N ASN A 812 -5.15 -3.26 -21.25
CA ASN A 812 -3.90 -3.79 -21.82
C ASN A 812 -2.88 -2.70 -22.21
N ASN A 813 -3.25 -1.42 -22.23
CA ASN A 813 -2.29 -0.32 -22.42
C ASN A 813 -2.65 0.92 -21.58
N THR A 814 -3.38 0.72 -20.48
CA THR A 814 -3.94 1.82 -19.68
C THR A 814 -3.63 1.65 -18.20
N VAL A 815 -3.15 2.71 -17.57
CA VAL A 815 -3.09 2.84 -16.11
C VAL A 815 -4.40 3.46 -15.63
N ILE A 816 -5.11 2.79 -14.71
CA ILE A 816 -6.24 3.38 -14.00
C ILE A 816 -5.76 3.93 -12.66
N ILE A 817 -6.08 5.19 -12.40
CA ILE A 817 -5.90 5.82 -11.09
C ILE A 817 -7.29 6.02 -10.50
N TRP A 818 -7.65 5.17 -9.53
CA TRP A 818 -8.94 5.20 -8.85
C TRP A 818 -8.75 5.92 -7.52
N PHE A 819 -9.30 7.12 -7.34
CA PHE A 819 -8.96 7.99 -6.22
C PHE A 819 -10.17 8.70 -5.60
N SER A 820 -9.97 9.31 -4.44
CA SER A 820 -10.83 10.36 -3.88
C SER A 820 -9.98 11.57 -3.48
N ASP A 821 -10.63 12.70 -3.29
CA ASP A 821 -10.01 13.99 -2.97
C ASP A 821 -9.91 14.24 -1.46
N HIS A 822 -10.99 13.93 -0.72
CA HIS A 822 -11.10 14.00 0.75
C HIS A 822 -12.20 13.03 1.25
N GLY A 823 -12.28 12.74 2.56
CA GLY A 823 -13.41 11.99 3.13
C GLY A 823 -14.67 12.85 3.38
N GLU A 824 -15.70 12.31 4.01
CA GLU A 824 -16.89 13.08 4.44
C GLU A 824 -16.48 14.24 5.38
N ARG A 825 -17.08 15.41 5.19
CA ARG A 825 -16.69 16.67 5.85
C ARG A 825 -17.70 17.18 6.87
N PHE A 826 -18.92 16.66 6.87
CA PHE A 826 -20.03 17.21 7.66
C PHE A 826 -20.87 16.13 8.35
N GLY A 827 -21.72 16.56 9.30
CA GLY A 827 -22.76 15.72 9.89
C GLY A 827 -22.28 14.81 11.03
N ALA A 828 -23.16 13.87 11.44
CA ALA A 828 -22.95 13.07 12.66
C ALA A 828 -21.67 12.20 12.60
N LEU A 829 -21.35 11.65 11.43
CA LEU A 829 -20.13 10.87 11.21
C LEU A 829 -18.87 11.68 11.57
N ARG A 830 -18.75 12.92 11.06
CA ARG A 830 -17.62 13.84 11.32
C ARG A 830 -17.45 14.23 12.80
N ASN A 831 -18.46 13.99 13.64
CA ASN A 831 -18.39 14.24 15.09
C ASN A 831 -17.82 13.06 15.89
N THR A 832 -17.68 11.88 15.28
CA THR A 832 -16.93 10.75 15.87
C THR A 832 -15.43 10.92 15.64
N TYR A 833 -14.59 10.29 16.48
CA TYR A 833 -13.13 10.28 16.28
C TYR A 833 -12.77 9.64 14.93
N THR A 834 -13.36 8.48 14.63
CA THR A 834 -13.17 7.76 13.37
C THR A 834 -13.53 8.62 12.16
N GLY A 835 -14.67 9.30 12.18
CA GLY A 835 -15.10 10.18 11.09
C GLY A 835 -14.22 11.42 10.93
N GLU A 836 -13.73 12.00 12.03
CA GLU A 836 -12.74 13.10 12.02
C GLU A 836 -11.42 12.70 11.34
N MET A 837 -10.96 11.47 11.54
CA MET A 837 -9.78 10.93 10.85
C MET A 837 -10.09 10.59 9.38
N GLU A 838 -11.22 9.94 9.10
CA GLU A 838 -11.65 9.58 7.73
C GLU A 838 -11.72 10.79 6.78
N THR A 839 -12.09 11.97 7.30
CA THR A 839 -12.10 13.24 6.54
C THR A 839 -10.76 13.59 5.89
N ASN A 840 -9.64 13.05 6.41
CA ASN A 840 -8.27 13.34 5.96
C ASN A 840 -7.61 12.20 5.16
N THR A 841 -8.24 11.01 5.11
CA THR A 841 -7.69 9.78 4.52
C THR A 841 -8.49 9.29 3.29
N PRO A 842 -8.47 10.05 2.17
CA PRO A 842 -9.05 9.59 0.92
C PRO A 842 -8.31 8.36 0.39
N TYR A 843 -9.00 7.51 -0.37
CA TYR A 843 -8.35 6.37 -1.01
C TYR A 843 -7.60 6.78 -2.28
N LEU A 844 -6.58 6.00 -2.63
CA LEU A 844 -5.85 6.10 -3.88
C LEU A 844 -5.36 4.71 -4.30
N PHE A 845 -5.76 4.25 -5.49
CA PHE A 845 -5.33 3.00 -6.09
C PHE A 845 -4.72 3.24 -7.47
N PHE A 846 -3.67 2.49 -7.79
CA PHE A 846 -3.14 2.38 -9.14
C PHE A 846 -3.36 0.96 -9.67
N VAL A 847 -3.96 0.84 -10.84
CA VAL A 847 -4.05 -0.40 -11.63
C VAL A 847 -3.16 -0.24 -12.85
N PHE A 848 -2.21 -1.14 -13.03
CA PHE A 848 -1.32 -1.17 -14.19
C PHE A 848 -1.76 -2.25 -15.20
N PRO A 849 -1.35 -2.17 -16.47
CA PRO A 849 -1.61 -3.24 -17.44
C PRO A 849 -1.11 -4.61 -16.94
N PRO A 850 -1.78 -5.74 -17.25
CA PRO A 850 -1.40 -7.06 -16.73
C PRO A 850 0.03 -7.50 -17.06
N TRP A 851 0.62 -7.01 -18.15
CA TRP A 851 2.01 -7.28 -18.53
C TRP A 851 3.04 -6.42 -17.79
N PHE A 852 2.62 -5.33 -17.14
CA PHE A 852 3.53 -4.31 -16.59
C PHE A 852 4.38 -4.87 -15.45
N GLU A 853 3.83 -5.68 -14.54
CA GLU A 853 4.61 -6.30 -13.47
C GLU A 853 5.69 -7.26 -13.99
N LYS A 854 5.36 -8.06 -15.02
CA LYS A 854 6.32 -8.98 -15.64
C LYS A 854 7.46 -8.23 -16.37
N LYS A 855 7.19 -7.03 -16.89
CA LYS A 855 8.17 -6.23 -17.65
C LYS A 855 8.97 -5.25 -16.80
N TYR A 856 8.35 -4.65 -15.78
CA TYR A 856 8.94 -3.66 -14.88
C TYR A 856 8.77 -4.06 -13.40
N PRO A 857 9.30 -5.23 -12.99
CA PRO A 857 9.13 -5.73 -11.63
C PRO A 857 9.70 -4.78 -10.58
N ASP A 858 10.77 -4.04 -10.90
CA ASP A 858 11.36 -3.05 -9.99
C ASP A 858 10.47 -1.83 -9.75
N LEU A 859 9.71 -1.39 -10.76
CA LEU A 859 8.74 -0.30 -10.59
C LEU A 859 7.57 -0.75 -9.71
N ILE A 860 7.04 -1.95 -9.93
CA ILE A 860 5.99 -2.53 -9.06
C ILE A 860 6.51 -2.76 -7.63
N ARG A 861 7.75 -3.25 -7.48
CA ARG A 861 8.43 -3.37 -6.18
C ARG A 861 8.50 -2.01 -5.46
N MET A 862 8.83 -0.94 -6.19
CA MET A 862 8.90 0.42 -5.63
C MET A 862 7.53 0.96 -5.24
N LEU A 863 6.52 0.78 -6.09
CA LEU A 863 5.13 1.13 -5.78
C LEU A 863 4.64 0.39 -4.52
N ARG A 864 4.93 -0.91 -4.38
CA ARG A 864 4.62 -1.73 -3.19
C ARG A 864 5.31 -1.22 -1.92
N ILE A 865 6.57 -0.79 -2.00
CA ILE A 865 7.27 -0.12 -0.89
C ILE A 865 6.56 1.18 -0.50
N ASN A 866 6.13 1.95 -1.50
CA ASN A 866 5.49 3.25 -1.30
C ASN A 866 4.03 3.17 -0.82
N GLN A 867 3.34 2.02 -0.95
CA GLN A 867 1.99 1.82 -0.38
C GLN A 867 1.93 2.14 1.13
N ASN A 868 3.03 1.92 1.86
CA ASN A 868 3.16 2.15 3.30
C ASN A 868 3.98 3.41 3.64
N ARG A 869 4.14 4.34 2.70
CA ARG A 869 4.81 5.64 2.89
C ARG A 869 3.79 6.77 2.90
N LEU A 870 4.09 7.83 3.67
CA LEU A 870 3.28 9.05 3.65
C LEU A 870 3.31 9.67 2.26
N THR A 871 2.14 9.73 1.63
CA THR A 871 1.93 10.32 0.30
C THR A 871 0.86 11.40 0.33
N SER A 872 0.95 12.34 -0.59
CA SER A 872 -0.08 13.35 -0.82
C SER A 872 -0.40 13.50 -2.32
N HIS A 873 -1.42 14.30 -2.65
CA HIS A 873 -1.79 14.61 -4.04
C HIS A 873 -0.60 15.13 -4.88
N PHE A 874 0.39 15.78 -4.24
CA PHE A 874 1.64 16.21 -4.89
C PHE A 874 2.50 15.05 -5.44
N ASP A 875 2.51 13.89 -4.78
CA ASP A 875 3.25 12.70 -5.21
C ASP A 875 2.54 12.00 -6.37
N THR A 876 1.20 12.04 -6.35
CA THR A 876 0.38 11.55 -7.45
C THR A 876 0.63 12.38 -8.71
N TYR A 877 0.73 13.71 -8.61
CA TYR A 877 1.16 14.55 -9.73
C TYR A 877 2.56 14.19 -10.25
N ALA A 878 3.56 14.01 -9.38
CA ALA A 878 4.89 13.59 -9.83
C ALA A 878 4.87 12.22 -10.52
N THR A 879 4.01 11.31 -10.05
CA THR A 879 3.81 10.00 -10.68
C THR A 879 3.11 10.12 -12.04
N LEU A 880 2.16 11.04 -12.21
CA LEU A 880 1.57 11.36 -13.52
C LEU A 880 2.61 11.88 -14.50
N GLN A 881 3.52 12.76 -14.06
CA GLN A 881 4.58 13.29 -14.92
C GLN A 881 5.58 12.21 -15.36
N ASP A 882 5.92 11.27 -14.47
CA ASP A 882 6.73 10.09 -14.83
C ASP A 882 5.95 9.11 -15.74
N LEU A 883 4.65 8.92 -15.56
CA LEU A 883 3.83 8.10 -16.46
C LEU A 883 3.74 8.69 -17.86
N LEU A 884 3.60 10.02 -17.96
CA LEU A 884 3.60 10.75 -19.23
C LEU A 884 4.98 10.75 -19.91
N ASN A 885 6.08 10.65 -19.16
CA ASN A 885 7.46 10.66 -19.67
C ASN A 885 8.20 9.36 -19.33
N PHE A 886 7.52 8.23 -19.50
CA PHE A 886 7.89 6.93 -18.94
C PHE A 886 9.32 6.49 -19.28
N LYS A 887 10.07 6.07 -18.25
CA LYS A 887 11.49 5.66 -18.35
C LYS A 887 11.74 4.18 -18.07
N GLY A 888 10.73 3.41 -17.65
CA GLY A 888 10.87 1.96 -17.39
C GLY A 888 11.86 1.58 -16.27
N VAL A 889 12.42 2.53 -15.54
CA VAL A 889 13.46 2.31 -14.51
C VAL A 889 13.12 3.03 -13.21
N VAL A 890 13.48 2.42 -12.08
CA VAL A 890 13.39 3.05 -10.76
C VAL A 890 14.34 4.24 -10.70
N GLY A 891 13.81 5.42 -10.36
CA GLY A 891 14.62 6.61 -10.16
C GLY A 891 15.38 6.61 -8.83
N PRO A 892 16.34 7.53 -8.62
CA PRO A 892 17.05 7.65 -7.35
C PRO A 892 16.07 7.94 -6.21
N LYS A 893 16.41 7.51 -4.98
CA LYS A 893 15.61 7.75 -3.77
C LYS A 893 15.12 9.20 -3.66
N GLY A 894 13.89 9.38 -3.19
CA GLY A 894 13.31 10.70 -2.91
C GLY A 894 14.10 11.46 -1.85
N LYS A 895 14.18 12.78 -1.97
CA LYS A 895 14.82 13.64 -0.96
C LYS A 895 13.75 14.34 -0.12
N LEU A 896 14.00 14.54 1.18
CA LEU A 896 13.07 15.30 2.04
C LEU A 896 12.86 16.75 1.61
N THR A 897 13.80 17.32 0.83
CA THR A 897 13.70 18.64 0.23
C THR A 897 12.77 18.69 -1.00
N GLU A 898 12.36 17.54 -1.52
CA GLU A 898 11.43 17.41 -2.64
C GLU A 898 9.99 17.32 -2.09
N ARG A 899 9.18 18.36 -2.30
CA ARG A 899 7.75 18.38 -1.92
C ARG A 899 6.96 17.22 -2.51
N SER A 900 7.29 16.86 -3.75
CA SER A 900 6.67 15.81 -4.56
C SER A 900 7.71 14.74 -4.86
N ILE A 901 7.40 13.48 -4.55
CA ILE A 901 8.24 12.32 -4.85
C ILE A 901 7.36 11.33 -5.61
N SER A 902 7.69 11.07 -6.87
CA SER A 902 7.01 10.06 -7.69
C SER A 902 7.06 8.69 -7.03
N LEU A 903 5.96 7.93 -7.14
CA LEU A 903 5.85 6.59 -6.56
C LEU A 903 6.75 5.54 -7.25
N PHE A 904 7.41 5.89 -8.36
CA PHE A 904 8.49 5.11 -8.98
C PHE A 904 9.87 5.35 -8.34
N ARG A 905 9.96 6.18 -7.30
CA ARG A 905 11.17 6.46 -6.49
C ARG A 905 10.89 6.13 -5.04
N GLU A 906 11.89 5.70 -4.27
CA GLU A 906 11.64 5.36 -2.86
C GLU A 906 11.30 6.62 -2.06
N ILE A 907 10.10 6.69 -1.48
CA ILE A 907 9.73 7.75 -0.55
C ILE A 907 10.40 7.46 0.81
N PRO A 908 11.15 8.41 1.41
CA PRO A 908 11.83 8.19 2.67
C PRO A 908 10.90 7.75 3.81
N VAL A 909 11.34 6.74 4.58
CA VAL A 909 10.64 6.21 5.78
C VAL A 909 10.26 7.32 6.76
N TYR A 910 11.16 8.30 6.92
CA TYR A 910 11.13 9.39 7.88
C TYR A 910 10.51 10.68 7.31
N ARG A 911 9.77 10.59 6.20
CA ARG A 911 9.00 11.72 5.65
C ARG A 911 7.81 12.02 6.58
N THR A 912 7.57 13.30 6.82
CA THR A 912 6.51 13.83 7.68
C THR A 912 5.59 14.77 6.90
N CYS A 913 4.48 15.21 7.49
CA CYS A 913 3.55 16.13 6.83
C CYS A 913 4.23 17.42 6.32
N PRO A 914 5.09 18.11 7.10
CA PRO A 914 5.88 19.24 6.60
C PRO A 914 6.73 18.93 5.35
N HIS A 915 7.40 17.77 5.31
CA HIS A 915 8.21 17.35 4.15
C HIS A 915 7.36 17.06 2.91
N ALA A 916 6.15 16.52 3.10
CA ALA A 916 5.17 16.27 2.05
C ALA A 916 4.31 17.51 1.70
N GLN A 917 4.59 18.67 2.32
CA GLN A 917 3.79 19.90 2.27
C GLN A 917 2.29 19.69 2.54
N ILE A 918 1.96 18.70 3.38
CA ILE A 918 0.61 18.50 3.90
C ILE A 918 0.40 19.55 5.00
N PRO A 919 -0.61 20.44 4.89
CA PRO A 919 -0.92 21.38 5.95
C PRO A 919 -1.27 20.63 7.24
N TRP A 920 -0.69 21.09 8.34
CA TRP A 920 -0.74 20.46 9.67
C TRP A 920 -2.17 20.26 10.22
N GLU A 921 -3.15 21.05 9.74
CA GLU A 921 -4.56 20.89 10.08
C GLU A 921 -5.20 19.65 9.42
N TYR A 922 -4.69 19.21 8.28
CA TYR A 922 -5.13 18.01 7.55
C TYR A 922 -4.20 16.81 7.72
N CYS A 923 -3.07 16.99 8.39
CA CYS A 923 -2.10 15.94 8.65
C CYS A 923 -2.71 14.83 9.50
N ALA A 924 -2.66 13.59 9.01
CA ALA A 924 -3.03 12.39 9.74
C ALA A 924 -1.85 11.70 10.45
N CYS A 925 -0.63 12.24 10.41
CA CYS A 925 0.49 11.71 11.19
C CYS A 925 0.39 12.18 12.65
N PHE A 926 0.29 11.25 13.60
CA PHE A 926 0.27 11.56 15.03
C PHE A 926 1.27 10.66 15.79
N SER A 927 1.98 11.21 16.78
CA SER A 927 2.85 10.39 17.64
C SER A 927 2.06 9.63 18.73
N SER A 928 0.94 10.22 19.15
CA SER A 928 -0.01 9.73 20.14
C SER A 928 -1.41 10.24 19.80
N PRO A 929 -2.50 9.51 20.11
CA PRO A 929 -3.86 10.01 19.91
C PRO A 929 -4.12 11.34 20.65
N PRO A 930 -4.91 12.27 20.09
CA PRO A 930 -5.31 13.49 20.77
C PRO A 930 -6.03 13.18 22.10
N SER A 931 -5.49 13.65 23.22
CA SER A 931 -6.05 13.38 24.56
C SER A 931 -6.87 14.57 25.05
N GLN A 932 -8.07 14.32 25.60
CA GLN A 932 -8.84 15.37 26.27
C GLN A 932 -8.00 15.98 27.40
N ALA A 933 -7.78 17.29 27.31
CA ALA A 933 -6.81 17.97 28.14
C ALA A 933 -7.47 18.49 29.41
N ASN A 934 -6.80 18.32 30.56
CA ASN A 934 -7.21 18.92 31.83
C ASN A 934 -6.93 20.42 31.80
N ILE A 935 -7.82 21.15 31.12
CA ILE A 935 -7.75 22.60 30.91
C ILE A 935 -8.70 23.28 31.90
N PRO A 936 -8.25 24.31 32.63
CA PRO A 936 -9.14 25.12 33.47
C PRO A 936 -10.28 25.72 32.64
N VAL A 937 -11.51 25.70 33.16
CA VAL A 937 -12.72 26.15 32.45
C VAL A 937 -12.54 27.55 31.83
N GLY A 938 -11.94 28.49 32.56
CA GLY A 938 -11.68 29.84 32.05
C GLY A 938 -10.71 29.91 30.85
N LEU A 939 -9.79 28.95 30.68
CA LEU A 939 -8.95 28.86 29.49
C LEU A 939 -9.71 28.26 28.30
N ALA A 940 -10.60 27.29 28.55
CA ALA A 940 -11.50 26.75 27.52
C ALA A 940 -12.47 27.83 27.01
N ASP A 941 -13.08 28.60 27.90
CA ASP A 941 -13.95 29.73 27.55
C ASP A 941 -13.20 30.84 26.80
N TYR A 942 -11.96 31.15 27.22
CA TYR A 942 -11.10 32.09 26.52
C TYR A 942 -10.79 31.62 25.09
N MET A 943 -10.38 30.36 24.91
CA MET A 943 -10.15 29.77 23.59
C MET A 943 -11.41 29.78 22.71
N GLY A 944 -12.58 29.40 23.28
CA GLY A 944 -13.86 29.47 22.58
C GLY A 944 -14.24 30.90 22.15
N GLY A 945 -13.96 31.88 23.00
CA GLY A 945 -14.10 33.31 22.68
C GLY A 945 -13.20 33.75 21.52
N ILE A 946 -11.92 33.34 21.52
CA ILE A 946 -10.97 33.64 20.43
C ILE A 946 -11.38 32.94 19.12
N LEU A 947 -11.89 31.72 19.16
CA LEU A 947 -12.43 31.03 17.98
C LEU A 947 -13.64 31.78 17.40
N LYS A 948 -14.57 32.21 18.27
CA LYS A 948 -15.72 33.04 17.88
C LYS A 948 -15.29 34.38 17.29
N GLU A 949 -14.28 35.05 17.83
CA GLU A 949 -13.69 36.25 17.20
C GLU A 949 -13.03 35.94 15.85
N GLY A 950 -12.40 34.77 15.71
CA GLY A 950 -11.91 34.25 14.43
C GLY A 950 -13.02 34.14 13.37
N VAL A 951 -14.15 33.53 13.72
CA VAL A 951 -15.35 33.44 12.86
C VAL A 951 -15.87 34.84 12.49
N MET A 952 -16.09 35.71 13.49
CA MET A 952 -16.54 37.09 13.24
C MET A 952 -15.53 37.90 12.40
N SER A 953 -14.24 37.57 12.45
CA SER A 953 -13.22 38.23 11.64
C SER A 953 -13.35 37.93 10.14
N LYS A 954 -13.80 36.72 9.77
CA LYS A 954 -14.12 36.34 8.38
C LYS A 954 -15.33 37.09 7.83
N LEU A 955 -16.26 37.48 8.72
CA LEU A 955 -17.48 38.24 8.39
C LEU A 955 -17.30 39.78 8.41
N LYS A 956 -16.07 40.30 8.57
CA LYS A 956 -15.83 41.75 8.68
C LYS A 956 -16.43 42.52 7.49
N LYS A 957 -17.26 43.52 7.82
CA LYS A 957 -18.04 44.38 6.88
C LYS A 957 -19.26 43.71 6.21
N LYS A 958 -19.81 42.62 6.76
CA LYS A 958 -21.07 42.00 6.30
C LYS A 958 -22.19 42.19 7.32
N GLU A 959 -22.85 43.33 7.24
CA GLU A 959 -23.95 43.72 8.15
C GLU A 959 -25.15 42.77 8.11
N GLN A 960 -25.33 42.04 7.00
CA GLN A 960 -26.39 41.02 6.81
C GLN A 960 -26.26 39.80 7.75
N CYS A 961 -25.09 39.58 8.35
CA CYS A 961 -24.82 38.45 9.24
C CYS A 961 -24.94 38.87 10.71
N SER A 962 -25.73 38.11 11.47
CA SER A 962 -25.91 38.26 12.92
C SER A 962 -24.58 38.20 13.67
N LYS A 963 -24.48 38.99 14.75
CA LYS A 963 -23.40 38.82 15.73
C LYS A 963 -23.59 37.49 16.46
N LEU A 964 -22.59 36.63 16.38
CA LEU A 964 -22.60 35.33 17.04
C LEU A 964 -22.08 35.44 18.47
N SER A 965 -22.66 34.66 19.38
CA SER A 965 -22.23 34.45 20.76
C SER A 965 -21.96 32.97 21.00
N VAL A 966 -20.94 32.62 21.78
CA VAL A 966 -20.69 31.23 22.19
C VAL A 966 -21.82 30.78 23.11
N ARG A 967 -22.47 29.66 22.78
CA ARG A 967 -23.44 28.97 23.64
C ARG A 967 -22.74 27.96 24.53
N THR A 968 -21.85 27.16 23.95
CA THR A 968 -21.05 26.14 24.64
C THR A 968 -19.71 25.94 23.95
N VAL A 969 -18.67 25.67 24.73
CA VAL A 969 -17.44 25.06 24.24
C VAL A 969 -17.64 23.54 24.30
N GLN A 970 -17.61 22.87 23.15
CA GLN A 970 -17.95 21.44 23.03
C GLN A 970 -16.73 20.54 23.23
N LYS A 971 -15.56 20.95 22.75
CA LYS A 971 -14.32 20.17 22.73
C LYS A 971 -13.15 21.12 22.91
N VAL A 972 -12.25 20.80 23.83
CA VAL A 972 -10.89 21.35 23.89
C VAL A 972 -9.96 20.18 24.13
N VAL A 973 -9.19 19.83 23.10
CA VAL A 973 -8.29 18.67 23.10
C VAL A 973 -6.90 19.19 22.80
N GLU A 974 -5.92 18.84 23.63
CA GLU A 974 -4.52 19.18 23.36
C GLU A 974 -3.93 18.17 22.39
N GLU A 975 -3.43 18.66 21.26
CA GLU A 975 -2.55 17.89 20.42
C GLU A 975 -1.17 17.94 21.08
N LYS A 976 -0.71 16.81 21.63
CA LYS A 976 0.65 16.69 22.14
C LYS A 976 1.62 16.82 20.98
N ALA A 977 2.11 18.04 20.78
CA ALA A 977 3.07 18.43 19.77
C ALA A 977 4.32 17.54 19.82
N THR A 978 4.51 16.73 18.78
CA THR A 978 5.47 15.62 18.77
C THR A 978 6.24 15.48 17.46
N GLU A 979 5.90 16.27 16.43
CA GLU A 979 6.77 16.47 15.26
C GLU A 979 7.49 17.82 15.37
N LYS A 980 8.69 17.92 14.77
CA LYS A 980 9.57 19.11 14.73
C LYS A 980 9.00 20.34 14.00
N GLY A 981 7.67 20.42 13.80
CA GLY A 981 6.95 21.58 13.26
C GLY A 981 6.24 22.43 14.32
N ALA A 982 6.11 21.94 15.55
CA ALA A 982 5.64 22.74 16.67
C ALA A 982 6.75 23.71 17.12
N GLN A 983 6.45 25.02 17.18
CA GLN A 983 7.44 25.99 17.61
C GLN A 983 7.73 25.83 19.11
N PRO A 984 9.02 25.83 19.53
CA PRO A 984 9.37 25.86 20.95
C PRO A 984 8.67 27.02 21.66
N GLY A 985 8.05 26.73 22.81
CA GLY A 985 7.23 27.71 23.53
C GLY A 985 5.75 27.77 23.13
N PHE A 986 5.26 26.87 22.26
CA PHE A 986 3.83 26.81 21.90
C PHE A 986 3.19 25.46 22.27
N ARG A 987 1.92 25.52 22.70
CA ARG A 987 1.02 24.36 22.84
C ARG A 987 -0.09 24.44 21.80
N TYR A 988 -0.62 23.29 21.34
CA TYR A 988 -1.59 23.24 20.24
C TYR A 988 -2.87 22.53 20.67
N PHE A 989 -4.02 23.06 20.25
CA PHE A 989 -5.33 22.60 20.69
C PHE A 989 -6.32 22.52 19.53
N ILE A 990 -7.13 21.46 19.49
CA ILE A 990 -8.37 21.42 18.71
C ILE A 990 -9.48 21.98 19.60
N VAL A 991 -10.15 23.04 19.14
CA VAL A 991 -11.21 23.73 19.87
C VAL A 991 -12.48 23.75 19.04
N SER A 992 -13.58 23.30 19.63
CA SER A 992 -14.89 23.29 18.97
C SER A 992 -15.95 23.99 19.84
N ILE A 993 -16.75 24.85 19.22
CA ILE A 993 -17.80 25.67 19.87
C ILE A 993 -19.13 25.50 19.16
N THR A 994 -20.22 25.63 19.90
CA THR A 994 -21.55 25.95 19.33
C THR A 994 -21.84 27.43 19.57
N THR A 995 -22.23 28.17 18.54
CA THR A 995 -22.67 29.57 18.66
C THR A 995 -24.18 29.73 18.46
N ILE A 996 -24.72 30.81 19.00
CA ILE A 996 -26.10 31.30 18.78
C ILE A 996 -26.06 32.71 18.18
N PRO A 997 -27.06 33.10 17.36
CA PRO A 997 -28.16 32.27 16.83
C PRO A 997 -27.68 31.17 15.86
N GLY A 998 -28.58 30.26 15.48
CA GLY A 998 -28.35 29.22 14.46
C GLY A 998 -27.73 27.89 14.89
N GLU A 999 -27.33 27.74 16.16
CA GLU A 999 -26.68 26.52 16.68
C GLU A 999 -25.48 26.05 15.83
N ALA A 1000 -24.70 27.03 15.36
CA ALA A 1000 -23.60 26.83 14.44
C ALA A 1000 -22.40 26.17 15.14
N GLN A 1001 -21.97 25.00 14.65
CA GLN A 1001 -20.86 24.23 15.22
C GLN A 1001 -19.57 24.53 14.47
N PHE A 1002 -18.68 25.31 15.11
CA PHE A 1002 -17.37 25.64 14.57
C PHE A 1002 -16.27 24.84 15.25
N GLU A 1003 -15.22 24.50 14.51
CA GLU A 1003 -14.02 23.84 15.02
C GLU A 1003 -12.80 24.47 14.36
N ALA A 1004 -11.74 24.71 15.13
CA ALA A 1004 -10.46 25.11 14.56
C ALA A 1004 -9.33 24.58 15.42
N LYS A 1005 -8.16 24.44 14.81
CA LYS A 1005 -6.94 24.25 15.57
C LYS A 1005 -6.37 25.61 16.00
N MET A 1006 -5.74 25.64 17.17
CA MET A 1006 -5.27 26.85 17.83
C MET A 1006 -3.88 26.65 18.42
N SER A 1007 -3.05 27.69 18.38
CA SER A 1007 -1.78 27.74 19.11
C SER A 1007 -1.90 28.64 20.35
N PHE A 1008 -1.31 28.19 21.46
CA PHE A 1008 -1.14 28.93 22.70
C PHE A 1008 0.34 29.23 22.90
N ASP A 1009 0.70 30.50 22.89
CA ASP A 1009 2.05 31.00 23.17
C ASP A 1009 2.30 30.99 24.70
N LEU A 1010 3.24 30.18 25.18
CA LEU A 1010 3.62 30.08 26.59
C LEU A 1010 4.35 31.33 27.10
N GLY A 1011 5.00 32.09 26.22
CA GLY A 1011 5.74 33.30 26.57
C GLY A 1011 4.85 34.54 26.68
N SER A 1012 3.81 34.64 25.84
CA SER A 1012 2.87 35.78 25.85
C SER A 1012 1.47 35.48 26.42
N ASN A 1013 1.17 34.21 26.75
CA ASN A 1013 -0.16 33.71 27.15
C ASN A 1013 -1.28 34.05 26.14
N ARG A 1014 -0.95 34.09 24.84
CA ARG A 1014 -1.91 34.43 23.77
C ARG A 1014 -2.31 33.20 22.97
N VAL A 1015 -3.62 33.07 22.75
CA VAL A 1015 -4.19 32.11 21.81
C VAL A 1015 -4.31 32.74 20.43
N LYS A 1016 -4.04 31.96 19.37
CA LYS A 1016 -4.38 32.29 17.98
C LYS A 1016 -5.04 31.10 17.31
N VAL A 1017 -6.04 31.36 16.45
CA VAL A 1017 -6.48 30.38 15.45
C VAL A 1017 -5.33 30.17 14.47
N VAL A 1018 -5.09 28.92 14.08
CA VAL A 1018 -4.09 28.54 13.08
C VAL A 1018 -4.80 27.69 12.02
N GLY A 1019 -4.52 27.93 10.74
CA GLY A 1019 -5.23 27.28 9.64
C GLY A 1019 -6.63 27.83 9.38
N GLU A 1020 -7.48 27.03 8.75
CA GLU A 1020 -8.90 27.34 8.54
C GLU A 1020 -9.77 27.11 9.78
N ILE A 1021 -10.96 27.74 9.79
CA ILE A 1021 -12.02 27.45 10.75
C ILE A 1021 -13.07 26.61 10.05
N ASP A 1022 -13.36 25.43 10.60
CA ASP A 1022 -14.34 24.48 10.10
C ASP A 1022 -15.73 24.69 10.67
N ARG A 1023 -16.73 24.30 9.86
CA ARG A 1023 -18.15 24.35 10.18
C ARG A 1023 -18.68 22.93 10.03
N LYS A 1024 -19.02 22.27 11.13
CA LYS A 1024 -19.28 20.82 11.19
C LYS A 1024 -20.72 20.42 10.87
N ASN A 1025 -21.66 21.35 11.03
CA ASN A 1025 -23.06 21.18 10.69
C ASN A 1025 -23.48 22.10 9.52
N SER A 1026 -24.53 21.71 8.79
CA SER A 1026 -25.05 22.46 7.66
C SER A 1026 -25.41 23.91 8.02
N TYR A 1027 -25.23 24.80 7.04
CA TYR A 1027 -25.57 26.23 7.08
C TYR A 1027 -26.60 26.60 5.99
N GLN A 1028 -27.13 25.62 5.25
CA GLN A 1028 -28.16 25.81 4.24
C GLN A 1028 -29.42 26.44 4.85
N GLY A 1029 -29.95 27.51 4.24
CA GLY A 1029 -31.11 28.24 4.78
C GLY A 1029 -30.78 29.16 5.95
N GLN A 1030 -29.58 29.06 6.55
CA GLN A 1030 -29.11 29.96 7.60
C GLN A 1030 -28.29 31.14 7.05
N ALA A 1031 -27.62 30.95 5.91
CA ALA A 1031 -26.61 31.87 5.39
C ALA A 1031 -26.97 32.49 4.03
N ASP A 1032 -28.21 32.31 3.56
CA ASP A 1032 -28.64 32.63 2.19
C ASP A 1032 -28.61 34.13 1.83
N CYS A 1033 -28.34 35.01 2.81
CA CYS A 1033 -28.15 36.45 2.65
C CYS A 1033 -26.74 36.88 2.23
N VAL A 1034 -25.77 35.94 2.11
CA VAL A 1034 -24.44 36.22 1.55
C VAL A 1034 -24.17 35.37 0.31
N ASP A 1035 -23.58 36.00 -0.71
CA ASP A 1035 -23.54 35.45 -2.08
C ASP A 1035 -22.41 34.44 -2.35
N THR A 1036 -21.47 34.25 -1.41
CA THR A 1036 -20.26 33.42 -1.55
C THR A 1036 -20.26 32.28 -0.53
N GLU A 1037 -19.94 31.05 -0.94
CA GLU A 1037 -19.97 29.88 -0.05
C GLU A 1037 -18.87 29.98 1.03
N GLU A 1038 -17.71 30.59 0.72
CA GLU A 1038 -16.67 30.91 1.71
C GLU A 1038 -17.26 31.67 2.91
N LEU A 1039 -18.12 32.66 2.67
CA LEU A 1039 -18.77 33.42 3.75
C LEU A 1039 -19.98 32.69 4.34
N LYS A 1040 -20.70 31.88 3.56
CA LYS A 1040 -21.84 31.10 4.07
C LYS A 1040 -21.44 30.10 5.16
N LYS A 1041 -20.23 29.54 5.09
CA LYS A 1041 -19.62 28.71 6.14
C LYS A 1041 -19.74 29.36 7.55
N TYR A 1042 -19.64 30.69 7.61
CA TYR A 1042 -19.56 31.47 8.85
C TYR A 1042 -20.84 32.25 9.20
N CYS A 1043 -21.65 32.63 8.22
CA CYS A 1043 -22.79 33.55 8.41
C CYS A 1043 -24.02 32.88 9.03
N TYR A 1044 -24.80 33.68 9.79
CA TYR A 1044 -26.21 33.42 10.10
C TYR A 1044 -27.00 34.70 9.84
N CYS A 1045 -27.99 34.68 8.98
CA CYS A 1045 -28.66 35.89 8.50
C CYS A 1045 -29.45 36.62 9.58
N GLU A 1046 -29.24 37.94 9.69
CA GLU A 1046 -29.92 38.78 10.68
C GLU A 1046 -31.45 38.79 10.51
N SER A 1047 -31.93 38.68 9.26
CA SER A 1047 -33.35 38.53 8.95
C SER A 1047 -34.02 37.32 9.61
N LEU A 1048 -33.28 36.23 9.87
CA LEU A 1048 -33.80 35.04 10.54
C LEU A 1048 -33.93 35.26 12.05
N SER A 1049 -32.97 35.97 12.65
CA SER A 1049 -33.00 36.35 14.08
C SER A 1049 -34.25 37.17 14.45
N MET A 1050 -34.72 38.02 13.52
CA MET A 1050 -35.93 38.84 13.70
C MET A 1050 -37.25 38.03 13.60
N VAL A 1051 -37.23 36.85 12.98
CA VAL A 1051 -38.42 35.97 12.90
C VAL A 1051 -38.62 35.20 14.19
N THR A 1052 -37.52 34.77 14.83
CA THR A 1052 -37.54 34.07 16.13
C THR A 1052 -37.87 34.95 17.33
N SER A 1053 -37.90 36.28 17.17
CA SER A 1053 -38.21 37.24 18.24
C SER A 1053 -39.67 37.69 18.30
N LYS A 1054 -40.58 37.09 17.52
CA LYS A 1054 -42.02 37.23 17.78
C LYS A 1054 -42.42 36.28 18.93
N PRO A 1055 -43.10 36.75 19.99
CA PRO A 1055 -43.64 35.87 21.01
C PRO A 1055 -44.65 34.88 20.40
N GLN A 1056 -44.56 33.62 20.82
CA GLN A 1056 -45.72 32.71 20.85
C GLN A 1056 -46.48 32.94 22.17
#